data_AF-A0A919DTX9-F1
#
_entry.id   AF-A0A919DTX9-F1
#
_cell.length_a   1.000
_cell.length_b   1.000
_cell.length_c   1.000
_cell.angle_alpha   90.00
_cell.angle_beta   90.00
_cell.angle_gamma   90.00
#
_symmetry.space_group_name_H-M   'P 1'
#
loop_
_entity.id
_entity.type
_entity.pdbx_description
1 polymer ?
#
loop_
_entity_poly.entity_id
_entity_poly.type
_entity_poly.pdbx_seq_one_letter_code
_entity_poly.pdbx_strand_id
1 'polypeptide(L)'
;MADTLAGLAVRIATLERLVRDMSRSSRLAYSSIENGSLGFYDGDGLLRGSIGLQADGTVGMQAVNGPPPPVPSTPEVTSVLGGVAVTWDGAFADGSTAPTDFAYVAVHSSTNPDFTDDSLFSGFYTAAGGTMTVPASLPTWIRLICVSTSGITSEPSPVTGPVGPAPVVAQEVLDGIITDLSLADGAVTRAKLEAGAVDGTVLADGAVSTPKLVAGEIDGLVLAAGTVDADRLVAASLTAAQIKGLSITGDRLVANTITADQMAVGTITAASGIISSIDAAKITVGKIKASQIDATSLVISGANVSGTVASATTATTANTATTAGSATTAGSATTVTGSIGSGVTLPPTQMGAGQIPQTTTINGGSVITGTLDAAAIKAGTISVDRLTAGLAGQVGQKWYDFGDNASKWNSLNSPTITTVAVTDAQSGGNVMRCVGPVAGANRPDVKIPFDPSVTYRVSGRFRQTVANSTPGTNQKLYVGVMGLAADGVTFVNQTGANSRGTQFYPAADSQDLVAGGGWVTYTGYIKGTSDSPARGVTPNANAPMQLHSNVRYISPVLYTNYNGGSGTVEMDMFAIEVVESGGITASNIKAGAIDGQTITGALLRTTATGKRIEIGSDNQIKAYSGHARETLPGFIQGSVQTDAGVVTSSLLINAPQIDAITPQSVEISTSTDGSRSASLGGFKAYTYADGTQEAIAAGKLTVVGVLTAANLRTGRVTITPTAGNTPTPYTITGLGLAGNSFFGQATAATTVPGTAVKGVSVSDTSSSGLTVWLTRDAAIATAVDYLAIGV
;
A
#
# COMPACT_ATOMS: atom_id res chain seq x y z
N MET A 1 121.03 -107.54 90.88
CA MET A 1 120.75 -107.91 89.47
C MET A 1 119.44 -108.68 89.29
N ALA A 2 118.91 -109.39 90.28
CA ALA A 2 117.62 -110.10 90.14
C ALA A 2 116.38 -109.16 90.16
N ASP A 3 116.43 -108.05 90.88
CA ASP A 3 115.28 -107.12 91.03
C ASP A 3 114.96 -106.28 89.77
N THR A 4 115.97 -106.01 88.95
CA THR A 4 115.83 -105.17 87.74
C THR A 4 115.15 -105.92 86.58
N LEU A 5 115.27 -107.24 86.52
CA LEU A 5 114.69 -108.05 85.45
C LEU A 5 113.18 -108.27 85.67
N ALA A 6 112.75 -108.43 86.92
CA ALA A 6 111.33 -108.50 87.28
C ALA A 6 110.61 -107.17 87.02
N GLY A 7 111.24 -106.03 87.34
CA GLY A 7 110.70 -104.70 87.03
C GLY A 7 110.58 -104.43 85.52
N LEU A 8 111.54 -104.89 84.72
CA LEU A 8 111.48 -104.80 83.24
C LEU A 8 110.39 -105.69 82.66
N ALA A 9 110.20 -106.91 83.17
CA ALA A 9 109.14 -107.81 82.72
C ALA A 9 107.74 -107.27 83.04
N VAL A 10 107.54 -106.68 84.22
CA VAL A 10 106.28 -106.01 84.59
C VAL A 10 106.03 -104.79 83.71
N ARG A 11 107.09 -104.01 83.42
CA ARG A 11 106.98 -102.81 82.57
C ARG A 11 106.75 -103.17 81.11
N ILE A 12 107.35 -104.24 80.59
CA ILE A 12 107.07 -104.78 79.25
C ILE A 12 105.64 -105.33 79.19
N ALA A 13 105.19 -106.10 80.18
CA ALA A 13 103.81 -106.59 80.22
C ALA A 13 102.79 -105.45 80.32
N THR A 14 103.11 -104.37 81.05
CA THR A 14 102.28 -103.16 81.14
C THR A 14 102.29 -102.38 79.83
N LEU A 15 103.45 -102.27 79.17
CA LEU A 15 103.58 -101.63 77.86
C LEU A 15 102.88 -102.42 76.76
N GLU A 16 102.98 -103.76 76.76
CA GLU A 16 102.27 -104.62 75.83
C GLU A 16 100.75 -104.56 76.03
N ARG A 17 100.29 -104.40 77.28
CA ARG A 17 98.88 -104.15 77.59
C ARG A 17 98.43 -102.77 77.11
N LEU A 18 99.21 -101.72 77.35
CA LEU A 18 98.95 -100.37 76.84
C LEU A 18 98.95 -100.33 75.31
N VAL A 19 99.85 -101.04 74.63
CA VAL A 19 99.89 -101.13 73.17
C VAL A 19 98.72 -101.95 72.62
N ARG A 20 98.28 -103.01 73.32
CA ARG A 20 97.05 -103.74 72.96
C ARG A 20 95.79 -102.90 73.15
N ASP A 21 95.70 -102.13 74.23
CA ASP A 21 94.58 -101.23 74.47
C ASP A 21 94.56 -100.08 73.46
N MET A 22 95.72 -99.51 73.13
CA MET A 22 95.87 -98.42 72.16
C MET A 22 95.70 -98.87 70.69
N SER A 23 95.94 -100.14 70.37
CA SER A 23 95.68 -100.74 69.05
C SER A 23 94.25 -101.26 68.86
N ARG A 24 93.48 -101.42 69.95
CA ARG A 24 92.05 -101.81 69.92
C ARG A 24 91.08 -100.68 70.22
N SER A 25 91.54 -99.54 70.74
CA SER A 25 90.77 -98.32 70.69
C SER A 25 90.69 -97.84 69.24
N SER A 26 89.59 -98.19 68.57
CA SER A 26 89.09 -97.38 67.46
C SER A 26 89.12 -95.93 67.93
N ARG A 27 89.93 -95.09 67.27
CA ARG A 27 90.06 -93.67 67.62
C ARG A 27 88.75 -92.90 67.48
N LEU A 28 87.68 -93.52 66.96
CA LEU A 28 86.39 -92.89 66.71
C LEU A 28 85.24 -93.92 66.79
N ALA A 29 85.12 -94.70 67.88
CA ALA A 29 83.95 -95.58 68.05
C ALA A 29 82.64 -94.81 68.38
N TYR A 30 82.78 -93.57 68.89
CA TYR A 30 81.69 -92.65 69.23
C TYR A 30 82.11 -91.18 69.07
N SER A 31 82.80 -90.82 67.99
CA SER A 31 83.02 -89.40 67.71
C SER A 31 81.76 -88.80 67.12
N SER A 32 80.97 -88.16 67.97
CA SER A 32 79.96 -87.22 67.51
C SER A 32 80.65 -85.91 67.11
N ILE A 33 80.21 -85.34 65.99
CA ILE A 33 80.52 -83.96 65.63
C ILE A 33 79.45 -83.13 66.35
N GLU A 34 79.73 -82.72 67.59
CA GLU A 34 78.81 -81.87 68.35
C GLU A 34 78.87 -80.44 67.81
N ASN A 35 77.77 -79.98 67.20
CA ASN A 35 77.63 -78.64 66.62
C ASN A 35 78.74 -78.21 65.63
N GLY A 36 79.32 -79.17 64.90
CA GLY A 36 80.37 -78.91 63.91
C GLY A 36 80.05 -79.47 62.52
N SER A 37 80.98 -79.30 61.58
CA SER A 37 80.91 -79.85 60.23
C SER A 37 82.23 -80.50 59.82
N LEU A 38 82.17 -81.59 59.07
CA LEU A 38 83.33 -82.20 58.41
C LEU A 38 83.52 -81.58 57.02
N GLY A 39 84.67 -80.95 56.75
CA GLY A 39 85.01 -80.41 55.43
C GLY A 39 85.66 -81.43 54.49
N PHE A 40 85.27 -81.41 53.22
CA PHE A 40 85.89 -82.14 52.12
C PHE A 40 86.73 -81.17 51.31
N TYR A 41 88.01 -81.48 51.13
CA TYR A 41 88.94 -80.64 50.37
C TYR A 41 89.40 -81.39 49.11
N ASP A 42 89.70 -80.67 48.03
CA ASP A 42 90.30 -81.26 46.83
C ASP A 42 91.82 -81.50 46.99
N GLY A 43 92.47 -81.97 45.91
CA GLY A 43 93.92 -82.22 45.87
C GLY A 43 94.79 -80.98 46.03
N ASP A 44 94.21 -79.78 45.90
CA ASP A 44 94.88 -78.49 46.08
C ASP A 44 94.59 -77.86 47.46
N GLY A 45 93.81 -78.56 48.30
CA GLY A 45 93.46 -78.12 49.65
C GLY A 45 92.32 -77.11 49.73
N LEU A 46 91.55 -76.91 48.64
CA LEU A 46 90.39 -76.02 48.61
C LEU A 46 89.14 -76.78 49.10
N LEU A 47 88.33 -76.14 49.95
CA LEU A 47 87.08 -76.75 50.45
C LEU A 47 86.08 -76.92 49.29
N ARG A 48 85.65 -78.16 49.06
CA ARG A 48 84.67 -78.57 48.03
C ARG A 48 83.30 -78.95 48.59
N GLY A 49 83.20 -79.15 49.90
CA GLY A 49 81.93 -79.34 50.57
C GLY A 49 82.08 -79.57 52.07
N SER A 50 80.97 -79.63 52.78
CA SER A 50 80.95 -80.02 54.19
C SER A 50 79.74 -80.90 54.51
N ILE A 51 79.87 -81.79 55.50
CA ILE A 51 78.77 -82.59 56.05
C ILE A 51 78.69 -82.33 57.56
N GLY A 52 77.54 -81.85 58.03
CA GLY A 52 77.30 -81.58 59.46
C GLY A 52 76.35 -80.42 59.70
N LEU A 53 76.49 -79.77 60.86
CA LEU A 53 75.66 -78.63 61.25
C LEU A 53 75.96 -77.42 60.35
N GLN A 54 74.93 -76.90 59.71
CA GLN A 54 74.96 -75.72 58.85
C GLN A 54 74.74 -74.45 59.67
N ALA A 55 75.02 -73.29 59.08
CA ALA A 55 74.90 -71.98 59.74
C ALA A 55 73.48 -71.65 60.22
N ASP A 56 72.46 -72.28 59.64
CA ASP A 56 71.05 -72.15 60.00
C ASP A 56 70.59 -73.16 61.07
N GLY A 57 71.49 -74.00 61.57
CA GLY A 57 71.20 -75.04 62.56
C GLY A 57 70.65 -76.35 61.99
N THR A 58 70.52 -76.48 60.67
CA THR A 58 70.17 -77.75 60.02
C THR A 58 71.38 -78.67 59.89
N VAL A 59 71.17 -79.96 59.65
CA VAL A 59 72.25 -80.92 59.40
C VAL A 59 72.12 -81.45 57.98
N GLY A 60 73.18 -81.34 57.17
CA GLY A 60 73.13 -81.76 55.77
C GLY A 60 74.51 -81.82 55.11
N MET A 61 74.51 -82.14 53.81
CA MET A 61 75.68 -82.05 52.94
C MET A 61 75.57 -80.77 52.12
N GLN A 62 76.58 -79.92 52.19
CA GLN A 62 76.65 -78.66 51.43
C GLN A 62 77.84 -78.71 50.47
N ALA A 63 77.59 -78.55 49.17
CA ALA A 63 78.66 -78.33 48.19
C ALA A 63 79.15 -76.87 48.27
N VAL A 64 80.46 -76.65 48.20
CA VAL A 64 81.08 -75.31 48.25
C VAL A 64 82.13 -75.23 47.15
N ASN A 65 82.24 -74.11 46.44
CA ASN A 65 83.22 -73.91 45.36
C ASN A 65 83.20 -75.01 44.28
N GLY A 66 82.02 -75.43 43.80
CA GLY A 66 81.92 -76.33 42.65
C GLY A 66 82.48 -75.71 41.35
N PRO A 67 82.76 -76.51 40.30
CA PRO A 67 83.06 -75.94 38.99
C PRO A 67 81.87 -75.11 38.48
N PRO A 68 82.09 -74.07 37.66
CA PRO A 68 80.99 -73.37 37.01
C PRO A 68 80.10 -74.34 36.24
N PRO A 69 78.76 -74.27 36.40
CA PRO A 69 77.86 -75.10 35.64
C PRO A 69 77.92 -74.74 34.14
N PRO A 70 77.55 -75.66 33.24
CA PRO A 70 77.54 -75.41 31.81
C PRO A 70 76.49 -74.34 31.45
N VAL A 71 76.72 -73.66 30.31
CA VAL A 71 75.85 -72.60 29.80
C VAL A 71 74.53 -73.20 29.29
N PRO A 72 73.35 -72.74 29.74
CA PRO A 72 72.08 -73.19 29.19
C PRO A 72 71.99 -72.98 27.68
N SER A 73 71.22 -73.83 26.99
CA SER A 73 70.82 -73.59 25.60
C SER A 73 70.11 -72.24 25.44
N THR A 74 70.13 -71.69 24.23
CA THR A 74 69.43 -70.44 23.90
C THR A 74 67.92 -70.59 24.18
N PRO A 75 67.29 -69.69 24.96
CA PRO A 75 65.85 -69.77 25.23
C PRO A 75 65.02 -69.51 23.97
N GLU A 76 63.91 -70.21 23.82
CA GLU A 76 62.85 -69.84 22.88
C GLU A 76 61.92 -68.82 23.56
N VAL A 77 61.61 -67.72 22.87
CA VAL A 77 60.76 -66.65 23.40
C VAL A 77 59.64 -66.35 22.42
N THR A 78 58.39 -66.44 22.87
CA THR A 78 57.19 -66.16 22.06
C THR A 78 56.27 -65.14 22.74
N SER A 79 55.51 -64.41 21.93
CA SER A 79 54.53 -63.43 22.43
C SER A 79 53.31 -64.12 23.04
N VAL A 80 52.89 -63.68 24.22
CA VAL A 80 51.62 -64.08 24.85
C VAL A 80 50.87 -62.85 25.36
N LEU A 81 49.58 -63.00 25.70
CA LEU A 81 48.83 -61.89 26.29
C LEU A 81 49.45 -61.46 27.61
N GLY A 82 49.78 -60.16 27.72
CA GLY A 82 50.38 -59.57 28.92
C GLY A 82 51.87 -59.86 29.13
N GLY A 83 52.56 -60.53 28.20
CA GLY A 83 54.00 -60.75 28.32
C GLY A 83 54.64 -61.64 27.26
N VAL A 84 55.72 -62.32 27.63
CA VAL A 84 56.43 -63.27 26.76
C VAL A 84 56.51 -64.64 27.42
N ALA A 85 56.32 -65.71 26.67
CA ALA A 85 56.58 -67.07 27.13
C ALA A 85 58.05 -67.42 26.83
N VAL A 86 58.80 -67.71 27.87
CA VAL A 86 60.20 -68.14 27.82
C VAL A 86 60.23 -69.64 28.01
N THR A 87 60.83 -70.36 27.07
CA THR A 87 61.00 -71.81 27.12
C THR A 87 62.49 -72.14 27.16
N TRP A 88 62.88 -72.96 28.14
CA TRP A 88 64.16 -73.65 28.16
C TRP A 88 63.91 -75.14 27.96
N ASP A 89 64.66 -75.79 27.08
CA ASP A 89 64.47 -77.19 26.69
C ASP A 89 65.13 -78.21 27.65
N GLY A 90 65.79 -77.74 28.71
CA GLY A 90 66.53 -78.58 29.65
C GLY A 90 67.94 -78.97 29.16
N ALA A 91 68.36 -78.49 27.99
CA ALA A 91 69.68 -78.76 27.44
C ALA A 91 70.68 -77.63 27.73
N PHE A 92 71.96 -77.97 27.62
CA PHE A 92 73.08 -77.04 27.74
C PHE A 92 73.74 -76.85 26.37
N ALA A 93 74.30 -75.65 26.13
CA ALA A 93 74.79 -75.23 24.82
C ALA A 93 75.94 -76.11 24.27
N ASP A 94 76.69 -76.76 25.15
CA ASP A 94 77.79 -77.68 24.82
C ASP A 94 77.35 -79.16 24.73
N GLY A 95 76.07 -79.46 24.92
CA GLY A 95 75.52 -80.82 24.92
C GLY A 95 75.80 -81.61 26.20
N SER A 96 76.31 -80.98 27.25
CA SER A 96 76.47 -81.60 28.56
C SER A 96 75.11 -81.93 29.20
N THR A 97 75.10 -82.97 30.04
CA THR A 97 73.95 -83.27 30.90
C THR A 97 73.95 -82.34 32.11
N ALA A 98 72.77 -82.09 32.69
CA ALA A 98 72.64 -81.27 33.90
C ALA A 98 73.59 -81.71 35.01
N PRO A 99 74.31 -80.77 35.66
CA PRO A 99 75.17 -81.08 36.80
C PRO A 99 74.38 -81.75 37.93
N THR A 100 75.02 -82.66 38.66
CA THR A 100 74.41 -83.32 39.83
C THR A 100 74.11 -82.36 40.98
N ASP A 101 74.74 -81.20 40.98
CA ASP A 101 74.55 -80.10 41.93
C ASP A 101 73.75 -78.94 41.32
N PHE A 102 72.97 -79.19 40.27
CA PHE A 102 72.04 -78.22 39.68
C PHE A 102 71.09 -77.64 40.74
N ALA A 103 70.97 -76.31 40.78
CA ALA A 103 69.95 -75.65 41.60
C ALA A 103 68.78 -75.15 40.74
N TYR A 104 69.06 -74.28 39.76
CA TYR A 104 68.07 -73.75 38.83
C TYR A 104 68.73 -73.04 37.64
N VAL A 105 67.96 -72.81 36.58
CA VAL A 105 68.33 -71.88 35.50
C VAL A 105 67.60 -70.56 35.70
N ALA A 106 68.34 -69.52 36.02
CA ALA A 106 67.85 -68.17 36.19
C ALA A 106 67.43 -67.56 34.84
N VAL A 107 66.22 -66.99 34.80
CA VAL A 107 65.68 -66.25 33.65
C VAL A 107 65.86 -64.77 33.93
N HIS A 108 66.68 -64.12 33.11
CA HIS A 108 66.93 -62.69 33.20
C HIS A 108 66.22 -61.99 32.05
N SER A 109 65.56 -60.86 32.36
CA SER A 109 64.73 -60.12 31.40
C SER A 109 64.98 -58.63 31.44
N SER A 110 65.15 -57.98 30.30
CA SER A 110 65.39 -56.54 30.23
C SER A 110 64.83 -55.90 28.96
N THR A 111 64.50 -54.60 29.02
CA THR A 111 64.18 -53.81 27.82
C THR A 111 65.42 -53.36 27.06
N ASN A 112 66.62 -53.57 27.60
CA ASN A 112 67.92 -53.28 26.98
C ASN A 112 68.57 -54.60 26.54
N PRO A 113 69.05 -54.76 25.28
CA PRO A 113 69.75 -55.97 24.83
C PRO A 113 71.07 -56.26 25.57
N ASP A 114 71.76 -55.24 26.07
CA ASP A 114 73.10 -55.35 26.67
C ASP A 114 73.04 -55.45 28.21
N PHE A 115 71.99 -56.09 28.73
CA PHE A 115 71.75 -56.13 30.17
C PHE A 115 72.69 -57.08 30.90
N THR A 116 73.14 -56.68 32.08
CA THR A 116 73.93 -57.49 33.02
C THR A 116 73.02 -58.36 33.90
N ASP A 117 73.62 -59.29 34.65
CA ASP A 117 72.92 -60.42 35.32
C ASP A 117 71.97 -59.96 36.45
N ASP A 118 71.80 -58.66 36.71
CA ASP A 118 70.98 -58.14 37.81
C ASP A 118 69.48 -58.04 37.52
N SER A 119 69.00 -58.46 36.34
CA SER A 119 67.57 -58.42 35.96
C SER A 119 66.86 -59.78 36.10
N LEU A 120 67.14 -60.48 37.18
CA LEU A 120 66.52 -61.77 37.48
C LEU A 120 65.00 -61.63 37.64
N PHE A 121 64.25 -62.37 36.82
CA PHE A 121 62.80 -62.49 36.97
C PHE A 121 62.42 -63.70 37.83
N SER A 122 62.86 -64.89 37.43
CA SER A 122 62.56 -66.17 38.09
C SER A 122 63.56 -67.25 37.63
N GLY A 123 63.34 -68.52 37.94
CA GLY A 123 64.18 -69.61 37.43
C GLY A 123 63.42 -70.91 37.13
N PHE A 124 63.99 -71.73 36.25
CA PHE A 124 63.57 -73.11 36.06
C PHE A 124 64.26 -73.99 37.10
N TYR A 125 63.50 -74.48 38.07
CA TYR A 125 64.01 -75.29 39.19
C TYR A 125 64.09 -76.80 38.88
N THR A 126 63.84 -77.18 37.64
CA THR A 126 63.98 -78.56 37.16
C THR A 126 64.95 -78.59 35.99
N ALA A 127 65.86 -79.54 36.00
CA ALA A 127 66.81 -79.76 34.91
C ALA A 127 66.15 -80.24 33.60
N ALA A 128 64.86 -80.60 33.63
CA ALA A 128 64.11 -81.02 32.44
C ALA A 128 63.64 -79.85 31.56
N GLY A 129 63.89 -78.60 31.96
CA GLY A 129 63.37 -77.43 31.26
C GLY A 129 61.90 -77.16 31.56
N GLY A 130 61.31 -76.25 30.78
CA GLY A 130 59.91 -75.86 30.88
C GLY A 130 59.64 -74.53 30.19
N THR A 131 58.38 -74.10 30.24
CA THR A 131 57.94 -72.79 29.76
C THR A 131 57.41 -71.98 30.93
N MET A 132 57.79 -70.70 31.00
CA MET A 132 57.24 -69.74 31.96
C MET A 132 56.85 -68.44 31.28
N THR A 133 55.83 -67.76 31.80
CA THR A 133 55.43 -66.45 31.30
C THR A 133 56.12 -65.35 32.10
N VAL A 134 56.86 -64.50 31.39
CA VAL A 134 57.44 -63.26 31.92
C VAL A 134 56.48 -62.11 31.56
N PRO A 135 55.82 -61.48 32.55
CA PRO A 135 54.93 -60.35 32.30
C PRO A 135 55.75 -59.18 31.75
N ALA A 136 55.31 -58.63 30.62
CA ALA A 136 56.01 -57.56 29.94
C ALA A 136 55.00 -56.65 29.22
N SER A 137 55.11 -55.35 29.46
CA SER A 137 54.32 -54.32 28.77
C SER A 137 55.04 -53.73 27.55
N LEU A 138 56.32 -54.07 27.36
CA LEU A 138 57.18 -53.60 26.29
C LEU A 138 57.99 -54.78 25.71
N PRO A 139 58.50 -54.67 24.47
CA PRO A 139 59.43 -55.65 23.92
C PRO A 139 60.62 -55.91 24.85
N THR A 140 60.82 -57.18 25.22
CA THR A 140 61.76 -57.61 26.27
C THR A 140 62.75 -58.64 25.72
N TRP A 141 64.01 -58.50 26.11
CA TRP A 141 65.12 -59.42 25.84
C TRP A 141 65.29 -60.40 26.98
N ILE A 142 65.60 -61.65 26.66
CA ILE A 142 65.71 -62.75 27.63
C ILE A 142 67.05 -63.48 27.45
N ARG A 143 67.65 -63.88 28.57
CA ARG A 143 68.76 -64.85 28.58
C ARG A 143 68.72 -65.70 29.85
N LEU A 144 69.44 -66.81 29.81
CA LEU A 144 69.43 -67.82 30.86
C LEU A 144 70.81 -67.96 31.51
N ILE A 145 70.86 -68.20 32.81
CA ILE A 145 72.10 -68.45 33.56
C ILE A 145 71.88 -69.67 34.46
N CYS A 146 72.69 -70.72 34.34
CA CYS A 146 72.60 -71.86 35.25
C CYS A 146 73.25 -71.53 36.58
N VAL A 147 72.63 -71.95 37.69
CA VAL A 147 73.14 -71.77 39.05
C VAL A 147 73.27 -73.14 39.72
N SER A 148 74.41 -73.40 40.37
CA SER A 148 74.61 -74.61 41.18
C SER A 148 74.12 -74.42 42.62
N THR A 149 74.00 -75.51 43.38
CA THR A 149 73.63 -75.49 44.80
C THR A 149 74.63 -74.74 45.68
N SER A 150 75.86 -74.53 45.20
CA SER A 150 76.88 -73.69 45.85
C SER A 150 76.80 -72.21 45.44
N GLY A 151 75.83 -71.81 44.62
CA GLY A 151 75.64 -70.43 44.16
C GLY A 151 76.59 -69.99 43.05
N ILE A 152 77.32 -70.90 42.41
CA ILE A 152 78.19 -70.59 41.28
C ILE A 152 77.36 -70.53 40.00
N THR A 153 77.57 -69.51 39.19
CA THR A 153 76.84 -69.27 37.94
C THR A 153 77.62 -69.74 36.72
N SER A 154 76.91 -70.13 35.66
CA SER A 154 77.49 -70.31 34.33
C SER A 154 77.78 -68.96 33.68
N GLU A 155 78.48 -68.97 32.55
CA GLU A 155 78.36 -67.85 31.59
C GLU A 155 76.90 -67.75 31.08
N PRO A 156 76.40 -66.56 30.69
CA PRO A 156 75.04 -66.41 30.19
C PRO A 156 74.82 -67.08 28.83
N SER A 157 73.59 -67.58 28.60
CA SER A 157 73.16 -68.00 27.26
C SER A 157 73.17 -66.81 26.27
N PRO A 158 73.19 -67.06 24.95
CA PRO A 158 72.85 -66.03 23.97
C PRO A 158 71.52 -65.35 24.30
N VAL A 159 71.43 -64.04 24.02
CA VAL A 159 70.22 -63.25 24.25
C VAL A 159 69.20 -63.53 23.14
N THR A 160 67.94 -63.77 23.52
CA THR A 160 66.79 -63.89 22.61
C THR A 160 65.87 -62.69 22.81
N GLY A 161 65.53 -61.96 21.74
CA GLY A 161 64.62 -60.81 21.83
C GLY A 161 64.85 -59.72 20.77
N PRO A 162 64.21 -58.55 20.94
CA PRO A 162 63.16 -58.30 21.93
C PRO A 162 61.84 -58.88 21.42
N VAL A 163 61.11 -59.59 22.28
CA VAL A 163 59.77 -60.07 21.98
C VAL A 163 58.77 -59.25 22.79
N GLY A 164 57.74 -58.71 22.14
CA GLY A 164 56.68 -57.95 22.80
C GLY A 164 55.51 -58.82 23.25
N PRO A 165 54.62 -58.30 24.12
CA PRO A 165 53.35 -58.95 24.39
C PRO A 165 52.52 -59.08 23.10
N ALA A 166 51.72 -60.14 23.00
CA ALA A 166 50.80 -60.30 21.89
C ALA A 166 49.76 -59.16 21.87
N PRO A 167 49.42 -58.60 20.69
CA PRO A 167 48.34 -57.63 20.58
C PRO A 167 47.00 -58.31 20.90
N VAL A 168 46.12 -57.61 21.61
CA VAL A 168 44.77 -58.09 21.87
C VAL A 168 43.98 -58.10 20.56
N VAL A 169 43.50 -59.27 20.14
CA VAL A 169 42.60 -59.42 18.97
C VAL A 169 41.15 -59.62 19.42
N ALA A 170 40.20 -59.43 18.50
CA ALA A 170 38.77 -59.45 18.82
C ALA A 170 38.32 -60.74 19.52
N GLN A 171 38.89 -61.90 19.15
CA GLN A 171 38.55 -63.21 19.72
C GLN A 171 39.01 -63.38 21.17
N GLU A 172 39.96 -62.56 21.64
CA GLU A 172 40.45 -62.56 23.03
C GLU A 172 39.60 -61.68 23.94
N VAL A 173 38.66 -60.92 23.37
CA VAL A 173 37.66 -60.12 24.09
C VAL A 173 36.32 -60.85 24.01
N LEU A 174 35.92 -61.52 25.09
CA LEU A 174 34.61 -62.19 25.14
C LEU A 174 33.46 -61.16 25.11
N ASP A 175 32.33 -61.56 24.54
CA ASP A 175 31.12 -60.75 24.53
C ASP A 175 30.74 -60.30 25.95
N GLY A 176 30.55 -59.00 26.13
CA GLY A 176 30.17 -58.40 27.42
C GLY A 176 31.32 -58.16 28.40
N ILE A 177 32.58 -58.50 28.08
CA ILE A 177 33.74 -58.15 28.93
C ILE A 177 33.98 -56.63 28.96
N ILE A 178 33.73 -55.94 27.84
CA ILE A 178 33.82 -54.48 27.79
C ILE A 178 32.49 -53.89 28.26
N THR A 179 32.45 -53.52 29.53
CA THR A 179 31.35 -52.81 30.19
C THR A 179 31.66 -51.32 30.27
N ASP A 180 30.75 -50.53 30.82
CA ASP A 180 30.96 -49.11 31.12
C ASP A 180 32.14 -48.86 32.07
N LEU A 181 32.42 -49.80 32.99
CA LEU A 181 33.58 -49.74 33.88
C LEU A 181 34.89 -50.20 33.22
N SER A 182 34.80 -50.94 32.11
CA SER A 182 35.98 -51.50 31.42
C SER A 182 36.73 -50.43 30.59
N LEU A 183 36.11 -49.28 30.35
CA LEU A 183 36.69 -48.15 29.61
C LEU A 183 36.83 -46.95 30.53
N ALA A 184 38.02 -46.35 30.58
CA ALA A 184 38.22 -45.09 31.27
C ALA A 184 37.39 -43.96 30.61
N ASP A 185 37.03 -42.94 31.39
CA ASP A 185 36.33 -41.76 30.87
C ASP A 185 37.10 -41.14 29.69
N GLY A 186 36.42 -40.98 28.55
CA GLY A 186 37.01 -40.45 27.33
C GLY A 186 37.93 -41.42 26.57
N ALA A 187 38.02 -42.70 26.98
CA ALA A 187 38.83 -43.71 26.29
C ALA A 187 38.41 -43.89 24.83
N VAL A 188 37.11 -43.74 24.50
CA VAL A 188 36.60 -43.74 23.12
C VAL A 188 36.44 -42.30 22.65
N THR A 189 37.38 -41.86 21.82
CA THR A 189 37.34 -40.54 21.18
C THR A 189 36.78 -40.64 19.77
N ARG A 190 36.47 -39.50 19.14
CA ARG A 190 36.00 -39.46 17.74
C ARG A 190 36.94 -40.17 16.76
N ALA A 191 38.25 -40.06 16.97
CA ALA A 191 39.24 -40.71 16.10
C ALA A 191 39.25 -42.24 16.23
N LYS A 192 38.66 -42.80 17.30
CA LYS A 192 38.54 -44.24 17.53
C LYS A 192 37.21 -44.82 17.00
N LEU A 193 36.33 -43.98 16.46
CA LEU A 193 35.07 -44.39 15.85
C LEU A 193 35.18 -44.22 14.34
N GLU A 194 35.07 -45.32 13.60
CA GLU A 194 34.97 -45.25 12.15
C GLU A 194 33.65 -44.59 11.71
N ALA A 195 33.64 -44.01 10.52
CA ALA A 195 32.43 -43.40 9.96
C ALA A 195 31.32 -44.47 9.84
N GLY A 196 30.18 -44.23 10.50
CA GLY A 196 29.05 -45.16 10.52
C GLY A 196 29.13 -46.25 11.61
N ALA A 197 30.19 -46.29 12.43
CA ALA A 197 30.30 -47.27 13.52
C ALA A 197 29.21 -47.13 14.60
N VAL A 198 28.60 -45.94 14.71
CA VAL A 198 27.45 -45.67 15.60
C VAL A 198 26.25 -45.38 14.72
N ASP A 199 25.34 -46.35 14.60
CA ASP A 199 24.08 -46.20 13.89
C ASP A 199 22.89 -46.11 14.87
N GLY A 200 21.67 -46.03 14.32
CA GLY A 200 20.45 -45.93 15.12
C GLY A 200 20.13 -47.17 15.95
N THR A 201 20.77 -48.32 15.71
CA THR A 201 20.61 -49.54 16.52
C THR A 201 21.56 -49.57 17.71
N VAL A 202 22.70 -48.87 17.60
CA VAL A 202 23.70 -48.75 18.67
C VAL A 202 23.31 -47.69 19.71
N LEU A 203 22.57 -46.65 19.31
CA LEU A 203 22.11 -45.60 20.22
C LEU A 203 20.85 -46.03 20.97
N ALA A 204 20.90 -45.98 22.31
CA ALA A 204 19.70 -46.15 23.13
C ALA A 204 18.71 -44.98 22.95
N ASP A 205 17.43 -45.25 23.19
CA ASP A 205 16.38 -44.23 23.20
C ASP A 205 16.73 -43.07 24.14
N GLY A 206 16.78 -41.85 23.61
CA GLY A 206 17.13 -40.65 24.37
C GLY A 206 18.62 -40.44 24.63
N ALA A 207 19.52 -41.28 24.11
CA ALA A 207 20.96 -41.14 24.30
C ALA A 207 21.52 -39.81 23.72
N VAL A 208 20.87 -39.26 22.68
CA VAL A 208 21.22 -37.98 22.07
C VAL A 208 20.34 -36.87 22.65
N SER A 209 20.88 -36.10 23.59
CA SER A 209 20.23 -34.93 24.17
C SER A 209 20.46 -33.66 23.34
N THR A 210 19.66 -32.63 23.55
CA THR A 210 19.74 -31.36 22.80
C THR A 210 21.14 -30.72 22.78
N PRO A 211 21.96 -30.71 23.85
CA PRO A 211 23.32 -30.17 23.78
C PRO A 211 24.28 -30.98 22.90
N LYS A 212 23.96 -32.23 22.59
CA LYS A 212 24.74 -33.08 21.67
C LYS A 212 24.42 -32.79 20.20
N LEU A 213 23.37 -32.02 19.93
CA LEU A 213 22.99 -31.56 18.59
C LEU A 213 23.57 -30.16 18.35
N VAL A 214 24.47 -30.03 17.38
CA VAL A 214 25.01 -28.73 16.97
C VAL A 214 23.94 -28.00 16.14
N ALA A 215 23.70 -26.73 16.46
CA ALA A 215 22.74 -25.90 15.74
C ALA A 215 23.13 -25.79 14.25
N GLY A 216 22.21 -26.12 13.35
CA GLY A 216 22.39 -26.04 11.91
C GLY A 216 22.88 -27.31 11.22
N GLU A 217 23.36 -28.33 11.97
CA GLU A 217 23.80 -29.61 11.39
C GLU A 217 22.63 -30.55 11.07
N ILE A 218 21.48 -30.40 11.75
CA ILE A 218 20.26 -31.13 11.42
C ILE A 218 19.51 -30.33 10.35
N ASP A 219 19.79 -30.62 9.09
CA ASP A 219 19.14 -30.00 7.93
C ASP A 219 18.08 -30.92 7.30
N GLY A 220 17.47 -30.46 6.20
CA GLY A 220 16.48 -31.24 5.46
C GLY A 220 17.05 -32.42 4.67
N LEU A 221 18.38 -32.56 4.57
CA LEU A 221 19.03 -33.74 3.99
C LEU A 221 19.18 -34.83 5.06
N VAL A 222 19.44 -34.44 6.30
CA VAL A 222 19.53 -35.33 7.47
C VAL A 222 18.14 -35.87 7.86
N LEU A 223 17.09 -35.06 7.71
CA LEU A 223 15.71 -35.48 7.98
C LEU A 223 15.05 -36.09 6.73
N ALA A 224 14.73 -37.38 6.77
CA ALA A 224 13.97 -38.01 5.68
C ALA A 224 12.57 -37.37 5.53
N ALA A 225 12.11 -37.21 4.29
CA ALA A 225 10.81 -36.60 4.00
C ALA A 225 9.67 -37.33 4.75
N GLY A 226 8.83 -36.57 5.44
CA GLY A 226 7.69 -37.10 6.22
C GLY A 226 8.02 -37.58 7.64
N THR A 227 9.27 -37.48 8.10
CA THR A 227 9.63 -37.83 9.49
C THR A 227 9.18 -36.78 10.52
N VAL A 228 9.04 -35.52 10.13
CA VAL A 228 8.46 -34.47 10.97
C VAL A 228 7.02 -34.24 10.52
N ASP A 229 6.08 -34.88 11.21
CA ASP A 229 4.64 -34.65 11.05
C ASP A 229 4.15 -33.57 12.04
N ALA A 230 2.87 -33.23 11.95
CA ALA A 230 2.27 -32.20 12.80
C ALA A 230 2.30 -32.56 14.30
N ASP A 231 2.23 -33.85 14.65
CA ASP A 231 2.23 -34.33 16.03
C ASP A 231 3.62 -34.17 16.70
N ARG A 232 4.68 -34.17 15.88
CA ARG A 232 6.06 -33.90 16.32
C ARG A 232 6.38 -32.41 16.47
N LEU A 233 5.47 -31.51 16.11
CA LEU A 233 5.65 -30.06 16.27
C LEU A 233 4.92 -29.58 17.52
N VAL A 234 5.66 -28.92 18.43
CA VAL A 234 5.03 -28.26 19.58
C VAL A 234 4.13 -27.12 19.07
N ALA A 235 2.92 -27.01 19.63
CA ALA A 235 1.99 -25.94 19.26
C ALA A 235 2.65 -24.55 19.35
N ALA A 236 2.46 -23.72 18.32
CA ALA A 236 3.03 -22.37 18.18
C ALA A 236 4.59 -22.28 18.16
N SER A 237 5.31 -23.40 18.02
CA SER A 237 6.78 -23.39 17.88
C SER A 237 7.29 -22.81 16.55
N LEU A 238 6.43 -22.79 15.52
CA LEU A 238 6.71 -22.20 14.22
C LEU A 238 6.19 -20.76 14.15
N THR A 239 7.10 -19.82 13.89
CA THR A 239 6.83 -18.41 13.62
C THR A 239 6.89 -18.14 12.11
N ALA A 240 6.34 -17.01 11.67
CA ALA A 240 6.39 -16.60 10.27
C ALA A 240 7.82 -16.48 9.72
N ALA A 241 8.81 -16.18 10.56
CA ALA A 241 10.22 -16.10 10.15
C ALA A 241 10.83 -17.47 9.79
N GLN A 242 10.29 -18.55 10.35
CA GLN A 242 10.75 -19.92 10.09
C GLN A 242 10.05 -20.55 8.86
N ILE A 243 9.00 -19.91 8.34
CA ILE A 243 8.26 -20.36 7.16
C ILE A 243 8.77 -19.59 5.95
N LYS A 244 9.36 -20.30 4.97
CA LYS A 244 9.77 -19.69 3.71
C LYS A 244 8.58 -19.01 3.04
N GLY A 245 8.73 -17.74 2.65
CA GLY A 245 7.67 -17.00 1.96
C GLY A 245 7.16 -17.77 0.73
N LEU A 246 5.83 -17.79 0.54
CA LEU A 246 5.12 -18.50 -0.55
C LEU A 246 5.23 -20.04 -0.52
N SER A 247 5.84 -20.65 0.50
CA SER A 247 5.94 -22.13 0.59
C SER A 247 4.62 -22.82 0.96
N ILE A 248 3.69 -22.09 1.59
CA ILE A 248 2.34 -22.57 1.87
C ILE A 248 1.43 -22.11 0.73
N THR A 249 1.24 -23.00 -0.25
CA THR A 249 0.32 -22.80 -1.38
C THR A 249 -1.08 -23.31 -1.04
N GLY A 250 -2.10 -22.88 -1.82
CA GLY A 250 -3.50 -23.18 -1.53
C GLY A 250 -3.84 -24.67 -1.50
N ASP A 251 -3.16 -25.50 -2.29
CA ASP A 251 -3.28 -26.96 -2.31
C ASP A 251 -2.72 -27.65 -1.06
N ARG A 252 -1.85 -26.94 -0.30
CA ARG A 252 -1.31 -27.42 0.98
C ARG A 252 -2.19 -27.06 2.18
N LEU A 253 -3.27 -26.31 1.96
CA LEU A 253 -4.26 -25.97 2.97
C LEU A 253 -5.48 -26.87 2.81
N VAL A 254 -5.88 -27.53 3.90
CA VAL A 254 -7.17 -28.23 3.92
C VAL A 254 -8.29 -27.21 3.76
N ALA A 255 -9.27 -27.52 2.91
CA ALA A 255 -10.40 -26.63 2.63
C ALA A 255 -11.09 -26.17 3.93
N ASN A 256 -11.43 -24.88 4.01
CA ASN A 256 -12.09 -24.24 5.16
C ASN A 256 -11.27 -24.13 6.45
N THR A 257 -9.95 -24.39 6.43
CA THR A 257 -9.11 -24.30 7.64
C THR A 257 -8.79 -22.86 8.04
N ILE A 258 -8.72 -21.94 7.08
CA ILE A 258 -8.53 -20.50 7.35
C ILE A 258 -9.92 -19.84 7.41
N THR A 259 -10.33 -19.49 8.62
CA THR A 259 -11.59 -18.79 8.94
C THR A 259 -11.36 -17.29 9.07
N ALA A 260 -12.44 -16.50 9.01
CA ALA A 260 -12.36 -15.04 9.07
C ALA A 260 -11.67 -14.53 10.35
N ASP A 261 -11.88 -15.18 11.50
CA ASP A 261 -11.28 -14.77 12.78
C ASP A 261 -9.75 -15.00 12.82
N GLN A 262 -9.23 -15.87 11.95
CA GLN A 262 -7.79 -16.13 11.81
C GLN A 262 -7.11 -15.15 10.84
N MET A 263 -7.87 -14.23 10.24
CA MET A 263 -7.39 -13.26 9.28
C MET A 263 -7.47 -11.85 9.87
N ALA A 264 -6.37 -11.10 9.82
CA ALA A 264 -6.40 -9.70 10.22
C ALA A 264 -7.27 -8.88 9.25
N VAL A 265 -7.98 -7.89 9.78
CA VAL A 265 -8.81 -6.98 8.98
C VAL A 265 -7.95 -6.29 7.93
N GLY A 266 -8.36 -6.37 6.66
CA GLY A 266 -7.66 -5.73 5.54
C GLY A 266 -6.55 -6.55 4.90
N THR A 267 -6.30 -7.80 5.31
CA THR A 267 -5.27 -8.66 4.69
C THR A 267 -5.63 -9.10 3.26
N ILE A 268 -6.92 -9.29 2.97
CA ILE A 268 -7.39 -9.50 1.58
C ILE A 268 -7.72 -8.15 0.98
N THR A 269 -6.84 -7.69 0.08
CA THR A 269 -6.98 -6.46 -0.69
C THR A 269 -7.26 -6.80 -2.15
N ALA A 270 -7.69 -5.82 -2.95
CA ALA A 270 -7.86 -6.02 -4.40
C ALA A 270 -6.55 -6.43 -5.11
N ALA A 271 -5.39 -6.11 -4.53
CA ALA A 271 -4.08 -6.51 -5.07
C ALA A 271 -3.67 -7.94 -4.65
N SER A 272 -4.11 -8.42 -3.48
CA SER A 272 -3.73 -9.73 -2.94
C SER A 272 -4.78 -10.83 -3.19
N GLY A 273 -6.03 -10.45 -3.46
CA GLY A 273 -7.14 -11.37 -3.71
C GLY A 273 -7.37 -11.61 -5.20
N ILE A 274 -6.89 -12.74 -5.73
CA ILE A 274 -7.47 -13.31 -6.96
C ILE A 274 -8.74 -14.06 -6.54
N ILE A 275 -9.84 -13.33 -6.43
CA ILE A 275 -11.14 -13.89 -6.05
C ILE A 275 -11.94 -14.15 -7.32
N SER A 276 -12.10 -15.43 -7.69
CA SER A 276 -12.84 -15.81 -8.90
C SER A 276 -14.34 -15.57 -8.78
N SER A 277 -14.90 -15.76 -7.58
CA SER A 277 -16.30 -15.51 -7.27
C SER A 277 -16.48 -15.27 -5.78
N ILE A 278 -17.44 -14.41 -5.43
CA ILE A 278 -17.91 -14.22 -4.06
C ILE A 278 -19.37 -14.67 -4.05
N ASP A 279 -19.69 -15.67 -3.25
CA ASP A 279 -21.08 -16.02 -2.96
C ASP A 279 -21.65 -14.97 -2.00
N ALA A 280 -22.44 -14.03 -2.52
CA ALA A 280 -23.05 -12.98 -1.74
C ALA A 280 -23.98 -13.52 -0.64
N ALA A 281 -24.51 -14.74 -0.76
CA ALA A 281 -25.32 -15.38 0.28
C ALA A 281 -24.51 -15.71 1.56
N LYS A 282 -23.17 -15.71 1.46
CA LYS A 282 -22.25 -15.90 2.59
C LYS A 282 -21.83 -14.59 3.26
N ILE A 283 -22.23 -13.44 2.73
CA ILE A 283 -21.99 -12.12 3.34
C ILE A 283 -23.10 -11.87 4.38
N THR A 284 -22.93 -12.43 5.58
CA THR A 284 -23.90 -12.32 6.68
C THR A 284 -23.78 -10.99 7.44
N VAL A 285 -22.64 -10.31 7.33
CA VAL A 285 -22.34 -8.98 7.89
C VAL A 285 -21.54 -8.14 6.90
N GLY A 286 -21.90 -6.86 6.74
CA GLY A 286 -21.25 -5.93 5.83
C GLY A 286 -22.06 -5.58 4.58
N LYS A 287 -21.91 -4.33 4.12
CA LYS A 287 -22.49 -3.86 2.85
C LYS A 287 -21.38 -3.87 1.79
N ILE A 288 -21.65 -4.39 0.60
CA ILE A 288 -20.84 -4.06 -0.57
C ILE A 288 -21.26 -2.66 -1.01
N LYS A 289 -20.35 -1.67 -0.92
CA LYS A 289 -20.65 -0.33 -1.42
C LYS A 289 -20.72 -0.40 -2.95
N ALA A 290 -21.83 0.09 -3.52
CA ALA A 290 -22.02 0.11 -4.98
C ALA A 290 -20.88 0.82 -5.72
N SER A 291 -20.28 1.85 -5.11
CA SER A 291 -19.12 2.55 -5.67
C SER A 291 -17.83 1.71 -5.76
N GLN A 292 -17.83 0.50 -5.18
CA GLN A 292 -16.70 -0.45 -5.22
C GLN A 292 -16.96 -1.60 -6.20
N ILE A 293 -18.08 -1.60 -6.92
CA ILE A 293 -18.42 -2.59 -7.95
C ILE A 293 -18.04 -1.98 -9.31
N ASP A 294 -16.83 -2.27 -9.77
CA ASP A 294 -16.38 -1.97 -11.14
C ASP A 294 -16.69 -3.18 -12.03
N ALA A 295 -17.95 -3.29 -12.45
CA ALA A 295 -18.43 -4.37 -13.30
C ALA A 295 -18.92 -3.81 -14.64
N THR A 296 -18.48 -4.40 -15.74
CA THR A 296 -19.00 -4.10 -17.09
C THR A 296 -20.47 -4.49 -17.26
N SER A 297 -20.96 -5.45 -16.46
CA SER A 297 -22.37 -5.80 -16.36
C SER A 297 -22.66 -6.36 -14.96
N LEU A 298 -23.67 -5.80 -14.29
CA LEU A 298 -24.13 -6.24 -12.97
C LEU A 298 -25.56 -6.76 -13.09
N VAL A 299 -25.72 -8.09 -13.06
CA VAL A 299 -27.04 -8.74 -13.08
C VAL A 299 -27.52 -8.95 -11.64
N ILE A 300 -28.62 -8.29 -11.26
CA ILE A 300 -29.23 -8.42 -9.94
C ILE A 300 -30.63 -9.00 -10.11
N SER A 301 -30.85 -10.24 -9.66
CA SER A 301 -32.19 -10.85 -9.64
C SER A 301 -32.84 -10.65 -8.27
N GLY A 302 -34.03 -10.05 -8.23
CA GLY A 302 -34.85 -9.95 -7.01
C GLY A 302 -34.38 -8.95 -5.93
N ALA A 303 -33.59 -7.92 -6.28
CA ALA A 303 -33.17 -6.92 -5.30
C ALA A 303 -34.35 -6.08 -4.77
N ASN A 304 -34.46 -6.02 -3.45
CA ASN A 304 -35.37 -5.13 -2.75
C ASN A 304 -34.65 -3.80 -2.49
N VAL A 305 -34.64 -2.91 -3.48
CA VAL A 305 -33.97 -1.60 -3.39
C VAL A 305 -34.87 -0.64 -2.59
N SER A 306 -34.60 -0.50 -1.29
CA SER A 306 -35.24 0.50 -0.44
C SER A 306 -34.34 1.74 -0.32
N GLY A 307 -34.68 2.80 -1.05
CA GLY A 307 -33.96 4.08 -1.06
C GLY A 307 -33.96 4.73 -2.45
N THR A 308 -33.78 6.05 -2.49
CA THR A 308 -33.72 6.83 -3.74
C THR A 308 -32.54 6.34 -4.59
N VAL A 309 -32.84 5.67 -5.69
CA VAL A 309 -31.86 5.39 -6.75
C VAL A 309 -31.52 6.73 -7.39
N ALA A 310 -30.37 7.30 -7.01
CA ALA A 310 -29.82 8.43 -7.73
C ALA A 310 -29.47 7.96 -9.14
N SER A 311 -30.17 8.53 -10.12
CA SER A 311 -30.17 8.20 -11.54
C SER A 311 -28.77 7.89 -12.09
N ALA A 312 -28.48 6.61 -12.32
CA ALA A 312 -27.33 6.15 -13.09
C ALA A 312 -27.82 5.60 -14.44
N THR A 313 -27.72 6.47 -15.45
CA THR A 313 -27.40 6.25 -16.86
C THR A 313 -27.45 4.80 -17.40
N THR A 314 -28.45 4.57 -18.27
CA THR A 314 -28.47 3.67 -19.44
C THR A 314 -28.08 2.19 -19.22
N ALA A 315 -29.08 1.35 -18.94
CA ALA A 315 -28.99 -0.11 -19.14
C ALA A 315 -29.75 -0.52 -20.41
N THR A 316 -28.97 -0.83 -21.45
CA THR A 316 -29.41 -1.41 -22.71
C THR A 316 -29.62 -2.92 -22.54
N THR A 317 -30.85 -3.37 -22.76
CA THR A 317 -31.34 -4.69 -23.22
C THR A 317 -30.83 -6.01 -22.58
N ALA A 318 -31.83 -6.85 -22.23
CA ALA A 318 -31.84 -8.31 -22.04
C ALA A 318 -31.63 -8.86 -20.62
N ASN A 319 -32.73 -9.34 -20.02
CA ASN A 319 -32.70 -10.68 -19.43
C ASN A 319 -34.09 -11.33 -19.39
N THR A 320 -34.20 -12.43 -20.13
CA THR A 320 -35.29 -13.41 -20.09
C THR A 320 -35.17 -14.19 -18.78
N ALA A 321 -36.14 -14.07 -17.88
CA ALA A 321 -36.23 -14.93 -16.69
C ALA A 321 -37.52 -15.77 -16.74
N THR A 322 -37.46 -16.86 -17.50
CA THR A 322 -38.19 -18.10 -17.20
C THR A 322 -37.70 -18.66 -15.87
N THR A 323 -38.54 -18.77 -14.84
CA THR A 323 -38.63 -19.99 -14.03
C THR A 323 -39.94 -20.08 -13.26
N ALA A 324 -40.63 -21.21 -13.47
CA ALA A 324 -41.70 -21.73 -12.64
C ALA A 324 -41.15 -22.14 -11.25
N GLY A 325 -41.90 -21.87 -10.19
CA GLY A 325 -41.54 -22.33 -8.85
C GLY A 325 -42.37 -21.66 -7.76
N SER A 326 -43.40 -22.37 -7.33
CA SER A 326 -44.28 -22.12 -6.18
C SER A 326 -43.70 -21.25 -5.06
N ALA A 327 -44.24 -20.03 -4.89
CA ALA A 327 -44.16 -19.29 -3.63
C ALA A 327 -45.58 -19.05 -3.11
N THR A 328 -46.05 -20.00 -2.30
CA THR A 328 -47.22 -19.84 -1.44
C THR A 328 -46.94 -18.73 -0.44
N THR A 329 -47.43 -17.53 -0.72
CA THR A 329 -47.63 -16.49 0.29
C THR A 329 -49.09 -16.09 0.25
N ALA A 330 -49.82 -16.58 1.25
CA ALA A 330 -51.23 -16.31 1.44
C ALA A 330 -51.45 -14.81 1.67
N GLY A 331 -52.43 -14.24 0.96
CA GLY A 331 -53.09 -13.00 1.34
C GLY A 331 -52.26 -11.73 1.18
N SER A 332 -52.05 -11.27 -0.05
CA SER A 332 -52.32 -9.88 -0.48
C SER A 332 -51.78 -9.68 -1.89
N ALA A 333 -52.58 -9.07 -2.76
CA ALA A 333 -52.43 -9.01 -4.19
C ALA A 333 -51.07 -8.44 -4.64
N THR A 334 -50.27 -9.27 -5.32
CA THR A 334 -49.13 -8.80 -6.12
C THR A 334 -49.60 -8.69 -7.57
N THR A 335 -49.91 -7.46 -7.99
CA THR A 335 -50.26 -7.13 -9.38
C THR A 335 -49.02 -7.28 -10.26
N VAL A 336 -49.00 -8.28 -11.13
CA VAL A 336 -48.02 -8.38 -12.22
C VAL A 336 -48.43 -7.41 -13.31
N THR A 337 -47.73 -6.29 -13.46
CA THR A 337 -47.86 -5.37 -14.60
C THR A 337 -46.76 -5.64 -15.61
N GLY A 338 -47.01 -6.57 -16.53
CA GLY A 338 -46.21 -6.78 -17.73
C GLY A 338 -47.11 -7.23 -18.88
N SER A 339 -47.02 -6.57 -20.03
CA SER A 339 -47.78 -6.87 -21.23
C SER A 339 -47.52 -8.29 -21.74
N ILE A 340 -48.59 -9.06 -21.98
CA ILE A 340 -48.52 -10.38 -22.61
C ILE A 340 -48.28 -10.17 -24.12
N GLY A 341 -47.14 -10.66 -24.62
CA GLY A 341 -46.80 -10.60 -26.05
C GLY A 341 -47.73 -11.47 -26.91
N SER A 342 -47.94 -11.03 -28.15
CA SER A 342 -48.70 -11.74 -29.20
C SER A 342 -48.29 -13.21 -29.31
N GLY A 343 -49.20 -14.12 -28.95
CA GLY A 343 -49.01 -15.58 -29.11
C GLY A 343 -49.61 -16.46 -28.00
N VAL A 344 -50.16 -15.88 -26.93
CA VAL A 344 -50.76 -16.66 -25.83
C VAL A 344 -52.27 -16.78 -26.01
N THR A 345 -52.75 -17.99 -26.31
CA THR A 345 -54.18 -18.33 -26.31
C THR A 345 -54.58 -18.78 -24.90
N LEU A 346 -55.46 -18.03 -24.23
CA LEU A 346 -56.06 -18.45 -22.97
C LEU A 346 -57.31 -19.33 -23.21
N PRO A 347 -57.52 -20.42 -22.45
CA PRO A 347 -58.70 -21.27 -22.60
C PRO A 347 -60.00 -20.53 -22.20
N PRO A 348 -61.18 -20.94 -22.71
CA PRO A 348 -62.36 -20.06 -22.84
C PRO A 348 -63.10 -19.69 -21.55
N THR A 349 -62.60 -20.05 -20.36
CA THR A 349 -63.42 -20.12 -19.15
C THR A 349 -63.10 -19.13 -18.03
N GLN A 350 -62.15 -18.20 -18.19
CA GLN A 350 -61.84 -17.23 -17.13
C GLN A 350 -61.69 -15.77 -17.59
N MET A 351 -62.64 -15.27 -18.37
CA MET A 351 -62.85 -13.82 -18.48
C MET A 351 -64.33 -13.50 -18.38
N GLY A 352 -64.82 -13.31 -17.15
CA GLY A 352 -66.16 -12.79 -16.90
C GLY A 352 -66.25 -11.31 -17.30
N ALA A 353 -67.38 -10.92 -17.90
CA ALA A 353 -67.65 -9.55 -18.31
C ALA A 353 -67.52 -8.59 -17.10
N GLY A 354 -66.49 -7.75 -17.11
CA GLY A 354 -66.20 -6.80 -16.04
C GLY A 354 -64.72 -6.69 -15.61
N GLN A 355 -63.83 -7.57 -16.10
CA GLN A 355 -62.42 -7.60 -15.67
C GLN A 355 -61.45 -6.94 -16.65
N ILE A 356 -61.81 -5.77 -17.20
CA ILE A 356 -60.80 -4.84 -17.74
C ILE A 356 -60.57 -3.81 -16.64
N PRO A 357 -59.40 -3.77 -15.96
CA PRO A 357 -59.10 -2.70 -15.04
C PRO A 357 -59.01 -1.37 -15.82
N GLN A 358 -60.10 -0.61 -15.82
CA GLN A 358 -60.06 0.82 -16.13
C GLN A 358 -59.26 1.51 -15.02
N THR A 359 -57.94 1.63 -15.17
CA THR A 359 -57.08 2.74 -14.72
C THR A 359 -55.61 2.30 -14.78
N THR A 360 -55.03 2.24 -15.98
CA THR A 360 -53.57 2.20 -16.08
C THR A 360 -53.08 3.65 -15.99
N THR A 361 -52.71 4.06 -14.78
CA THR A 361 -51.99 5.31 -14.54
C THR A 361 -50.53 5.10 -14.98
N ILE A 362 -50.06 5.88 -15.95
CA ILE A 362 -48.65 5.92 -16.36
C ILE A 362 -47.88 6.68 -15.28
N ASN A 363 -47.12 5.96 -14.44
CA ASN A 363 -46.21 6.57 -13.49
C ASN A 363 -44.76 6.34 -13.93
N GLY A 364 -44.07 7.41 -14.31
CA GLY A 364 -42.63 7.56 -14.03
C GLY A 364 -41.60 7.14 -15.09
N GLY A 365 -41.96 7.00 -16.38
CA GLY A 365 -40.97 6.72 -17.43
C GLY A 365 -41.32 7.44 -18.73
N SER A 366 -40.30 8.00 -19.40
CA SER A 366 -40.41 8.81 -20.61
C SER A 366 -41.36 8.20 -21.65
N VAL A 367 -42.29 9.02 -22.15
CA VAL A 367 -43.10 8.69 -23.33
C VAL A 367 -42.17 8.70 -24.53
N ILE A 368 -41.87 7.53 -25.07
CA ILE A 368 -41.11 7.43 -26.32
C ILE A 368 -42.01 7.94 -27.45
N THR A 369 -41.46 8.78 -28.32
CA THR A 369 -42.17 9.33 -29.48
C THR A 369 -42.72 8.21 -30.36
N GLY A 370 -44.02 8.25 -30.64
CA GLY A 370 -44.72 7.33 -31.56
C GLY A 370 -45.65 6.30 -30.91
N THR A 371 -45.75 6.23 -29.57
CA THR A 371 -46.61 5.24 -28.88
C THR A 371 -47.98 5.79 -28.42
N LEU A 372 -48.20 7.10 -28.48
CA LEU A 372 -49.51 7.73 -28.22
C LEU A 372 -50.17 8.08 -29.55
N ASP A 373 -50.97 7.15 -30.07
CA ASP A 373 -51.95 7.45 -31.11
C ASP A 373 -53.09 8.29 -30.50
N ALA A 374 -53.56 9.31 -31.21
CA ALA A 374 -54.71 10.12 -30.80
C ALA A 374 -55.97 9.27 -30.55
N ALA A 375 -56.10 8.13 -31.24
CA ALA A 375 -57.19 7.17 -31.01
C ALA A 375 -57.11 6.46 -29.64
N ALA A 376 -55.91 6.38 -29.04
CA ALA A 376 -55.68 5.78 -27.73
C ALA A 376 -55.97 6.74 -26.56
N ILE A 377 -56.16 8.04 -26.84
CA ILE A 377 -56.52 9.04 -25.82
C ILE A 377 -58.02 9.33 -25.93
N LYS A 378 -58.82 8.66 -25.09
CA LYS A 378 -60.26 8.95 -25.02
C LYS A 378 -60.48 10.38 -24.49
N ALA A 379 -61.44 11.11 -25.05
CA ALA A 379 -61.77 12.46 -24.58
C ALA A 379 -62.07 12.46 -23.05
N GLY A 380 -61.41 13.34 -22.30
CA GLY A 380 -61.58 13.46 -20.85
C GLY A 380 -60.71 12.56 -19.97
N THR A 381 -59.84 11.73 -20.55
CA THR A 381 -59.00 10.78 -19.76
C THR A 381 -57.77 11.44 -19.13
N ILE A 382 -57.34 12.60 -19.62
CA ILE A 382 -56.32 13.42 -18.97
C ILE A 382 -57.05 14.48 -18.15
N SER A 383 -57.27 14.21 -16.86
CA SER A 383 -57.69 15.26 -15.92
C SER A 383 -56.48 16.10 -15.52
N VAL A 384 -56.63 17.42 -15.55
CA VAL A 384 -55.62 18.41 -15.15
C VAL A 384 -55.15 18.19 -13.70
N ASP A 385 -56.00 17.57 -12.88
CA ASP A 385 -55.77 17.27 -11.46
C ASP A 385 -54.64 16.25 -11.23
N ARG A 386 -54.24 15.49 -12.26
CA ARG A 386 -53.09 14.57 -12.21
C ARG A 386 -51.85 15.09 -12.93
N LEU A 387 -51.94 16.30 -13.48
CA LEU A 387 -50.79 17.08 -13.97
C LEU A 387 -50.26 18.04 -12.88
N THR A 388 -50.62 17.79 -11.61
CA THR A 388 -50.50 18.76 -10.53
C THR A 388 -49.38 18.37 -9.56
N ALA A 389 -48.17 18.86 -9.85
CA ALA A 389 -47.15 19.24 -8.85
C ALA A 389 -45.91 19.81 -9.55
N GLY A 390 -45.58 19.30 -10.75
CA GLY A 390 -44.37 19.71 -11.48
C GLY A 390 -44.57 20.71 -12.62
N LEU A 391 -45.81 20.95 -13.05
CA LEU A 391 -46.11 21.82 -14.21
C LEU A 391 -46.93 23.07 -13.86
N ALA A 392 -47.42 23.22 -12.64
CA ALA A 392 -48.18 24.40 -12.22
C ALA A 392 -47.34 25.70 -12.24
N GLY A 393 -46.02 25.59 -12.29
CA GLY A 393 -45.10 26.72 -12.44
C GLY A 393 -44.50 26.92 -13.83
N GLN A 394 -44.95 26.16 -14.86
CA GLN A 394 -44.41 26.29 -16.23
C GLN A 394 -45.47 26.32 -17.35
N VAL A 395 -46.75 26.09 -17.05
CA VAL A 395 -47.83 26.49 -17.97
C VAL A 395 -48.45 27.77 -17.44
N GLY A 396 -48.01 28.91 -18.00
CA GLY A 396 -48.80 30.13 -17.94
C GLY A 396 -50.26 29.79 -18.28
N GLN A 397 -51.23 30.39 -17.58
CA GLN A 397 -52.64 30.10 -17.82
C GLN A 397 -52.95 30.34 -19.31
N LYS A 398 -53.18 29.26 -20.05
CA LYS A 398 -53.41 29.28 -21.50
C LYS A 398 -54.76 28.64 -21.78
N TRP A 399 -55.65 29.43 -22.35
CA TRP A 399 -56.93 28.99 -22.86
C TRP A 399 -56.92 29.11 -24.38
N TYR A 400 -57.33 28.05 -25.08
CA TYR A 400 -57.48 28.04 -26.52
C TYR A 400 -58.85 27.47 -26.90
N ASP A 401 -59.37 27.98 -28.02
CA ASP A 401 -60.52 27.42 -28.71
C ASP A 401 -60.24 27.43 -30.21
N PHE A 402 -60.40 26.28 -30.83
CA PHE A 402 -60.12 26.03 -32.22
C PHE A 402 -61.35 26.20 -33.13
N GLY A 403 -62.50 26.61 -32.57
CA GLY A 403 -63.73 26.78 -33.36
C GLY A 403 -64.33 25.46 -33.86
N ASP A 404 -63.87 24.32 -33.33
CA ASP A 404 -64.32 22.97 -33.67
C ASP A 404 -65.73 22.66 -33.15
N ASN A 405 -66.22 23.46 -32.20
CA ASN A 405 -67.55 23.31 -31.63
C ASN A 405 -68.25 24.65 -31.42
N ALA A 406 -68.90 25.14 -32.48
CA ALA A 406 -69.69 26.37 -32.49
C ALA A 406 -70.81 26.39 -31.43
N SER A 407 -71.32 25.23 -30.98
CA SER A 407 -72.41 25.18 -29.99
C SER A 407 -72.01 25.71 -28.60
N LYS A 408 -70.71 25.85 -28.33
CA LYS A 408 -70.20 26.46 -27.10
C LYS A 408 -70.21 27.98 -27.12
N TRP A 409 -70.42 28.60 -28.29
CA TRP A 409 -70.51 30.04 -28.45
C TRP A 409 -71.97 30.49 -28.46
N ASN A 410 -72.28 31.48 -27.63
CA ASN A 410 -73.59 32.11 -27.66
C ASN A 410 -73.66 33.17 -28.76
N SER A 411 -74.71 33.12 -29.56
CA SER A 411 -75.06 34.12 -30.57
C SER A 411 -75.77 35.31 -29.89
N LEU A 412 -75.26 36.53 -30.09
CA LEU A 412 -75.71 37.73 -29.35
C LEU A 412 -76.78 38.56 -30.08
N ASN A 413 -76.84 38.50 -31.42
CA ASN A 413 -77.70 39.37 -32.25
C ASN A 413 -78.40 38.60 -33.39
N SER A 414 -78.77 37.33 -33.14
CA SER A 414 -79.38 36.42 -34.11
C SER A 414 -78.60 36.09 -35.41
N PRO A 415 -77.23 36.07 -35.45
CA PRO A 415 -76.52 35.40 -36.54
C PRO A 415 -76.60 33.87 -36.43
N THR A 416 -76.31 33.20 -37.54
CA THR A 416 -76.07 31.76 -37.61
C THR A 416 -74.60 31.46 -37.34
N ILE A 417 -74.30 30.74 -36.26
CA ILE A 417 -72.94 30.26 -35.95
C ILE A 417 -72.92 28.74 -36.07
N THR A 418 -72.05 28.19 -36.91
CA THR A 418 -71.94 26.75 -37.18
C THR A 418 -70.50 26.27 -37.21
N THR A 419 -70.27 24.99 -36.92
CA THR A 419 -68.98 24.34 -37.16
C THR A 419 -68.93 23.88 -38.62
N VAL A 420 -67.85 24.20 -39.34
CA VAL A 420 -67.66 23.71 -40.71
C VAL A 420 -66.24 23.19 -40.92
N ALA A 421 -66.12 22.08 -41.64
CA ALA A 421 -64.84 21.54 -42.06
C ALA A 421 -64.20 22.38 -43.18
N VAL A 422 -62.93 22.74 -43.02
CA VAL A 422 -62.09 23.45 -43.99
C VAL A 422 -60.68 22.84 -43.96
N THR A 423 -60.07 22.68 -45.13
CA THR A 423 -58.80 21.93 -45.26
C THR A 423 -57.55 22.71 -44.84
N ASP A 424 -57.66 24.03 -44.67
CA ASP A 424 -56.55 24.94 -44.40
C ASP A 424 -56.57 25.58 -43.00
N ALA A 425 -57.38 25.00 -42.10
CA ALA A 425 -57.38 25.32 -40.67
C ALA A 425 -56.09 24.81 -40.00
N GLN A 426 -55.42 25.65 -39.20
CA GLN A 426 -54.26 25.23 -38.42
C GLN A 426 -54.63 24.29 -37.26
N SER A 427 -55.91 24.28 -36.90
CA SER A 427 -56.41 23.66 -35.68
C SER A 427 -56.94 22.21 -35.82
N GLY A 428 -56.86 21.62 -37.00
CA GLY A 428 -57.30 20.23 -37.22
C GLY A 428 -58.57 20.08 -38.09
N GLY A 429 -58.87 21.07 -38.91
CA GLY A 429 -59.79 20.91 -40.05
C GLY A 429 -61.23 21.37 -39.85
N ASN A 430 -61.64 21.79 -38.65
CA ASN A 430 -62.96 22.39 -38.39
C ASN A 430 -62.79 23.82 -37.88
N VAL A 431 -63.65 24.74 -38.33
CA VAL A 431 -63.63 26.15 -37.92
C VAL A 431 -65.04 26.64 -37.58
N MET A 432 -65.12 27.70 -36.79
CA MET A 432 -66.40 28.34 -36.48
C MET A 432 -66.74 29.33 -37.59
N ARG A 433 -67.87 29.11 -38.26
CA ARG A 433 -68.40 29.99 -39.30
C ARG A 433 -69.55 30.83 -38.76
N CYS A 434 -69.42 32.14 -38.89
CA CYS A 434 -70.43 33.14 -38.52
C CYS A 434 -71.06 33.71 -39.79
N VAL A 435 -72.36 33.49 -39.98
CA VAL A 435 -73.16 33.93 -41.13
C VAL A 435 -74.30 34.82 -40.67
N GLY A 436 -74.53 35.93 -41.37
CA GLY A 436 -75.69 36.81 -41.15
C GLY A 436 -75.33 38.19 -40.61
N PRO A 437 -76.36 39.03 -40.34
CA PRO A 437 -76.16 40.42 -39.95
C PRO A 437 -75.55 40.52 -38.56
N VAL A 438 -74.46 41.29 -38.43
CA VAL A 438 -73.76 41.61 -37.16
C VAL A 438 -73.66 40.40 -36.22
N ALA A 439 -72.69 39.54 -36.47
CA ALA A 439 -72.50 38.33 -35.67
C ALA A 439 -71.64 38.59 -34.42
N GLY A 440 -72.29 38.88 -33.29
CA GLY A 440 -71.65 38.92 -31.97
C GLY A 440 -71.65 37.53 -31.32
N ALA A 441 -70.50 37.07 -30.82
CA ALA A 441 -70.36 35.78 -30.18
C ALA A 441 -69.52 35.86 -28.90
N ASN A 442 -69.92 35.13 -27.85
CA ASN A 442 -69.15 35.02 -26.60
C ASN A 442 -69.14 33.58 -26.05
N ARG A 443 -68.15 33.26 -25.19
CA ARG A 443 -68.01 31.96 -24.52
C ARG A 443 -68.51 31.99 -23.06
N PRO A 444 -69.80 31.74 -22.79
CA PRO A 444 -70.38 31.87 -21.43
C PRO A 444 -69.81 30.86 -20.42
N ASP A 445 -69.30 29.73 -20.90
CA ASP A 445 -68.70 28.66 -20.10
C ASP A 445 -67.26 29.00 -19.64
N VAL A 446 -66.62 29.98 -20.28
CA VAL A 446 -65.22 30.34 -20.03
C VAL A 446 -65.15 31.55 -19.11
N LYS A 447 -64.67 31.32 -17.89
CA LYS A 447 -64.43 32.36 -16.86
C LYS A 447 -62.97 32.27 -16.41
N ILE A 448 -62.09 33.03 -17.05
CA ILE A 448 -60.67 33.05 -16.70
C ILE A 448 -60.48 34.08 -15.58
N PRO A 449 -59.97 33.71 -14.38
CA PRO A 449 -59.66 34.65 -13.33
C PRO A 449 -58.69 35.71 -13.84
N PHE A 450 -59.03 36.99 -13.65
CA PHE A 450 -58.20 38.09 -14.09
C PHE A 450 -57.34 38.62 -12.94
N ASP A 451 -56.02 38.51 -13.09
CA ASP A 451 -55.03 39.11 -12.21
C ASP A 451 -54.47 40.39 -12.87
N PRO A 452 -54.73 41.58 -12.30
CA PRO A 452 -54.25 42.83 -12.88
C PRO A 452 -52.72 42.97 -12.89
N SER A 453 -51.98 42.17 -12.11
CA SER A 453 -50.51 42.18 -12.09
C SER A 453 -49.89 41.41 -13.25
N VAL A 454 -50.67 40.55 -13.91
CA VAL A 454 -50.24 39.64 -14.97
C VAL A 454 -50.52 40.24 -16.35
N THR A 455 -49.61 40.00 -17.31
CA THR A 455 -49.83 40.34 -18.72
C THR A 455 -50.49 39.15 -19.42
N TYR A 456 -51.66 39.36 -20.02
CA TYR A 456 -52.30 38.37 -20.88
C TYR A 456 -52.19 38.79 -22.34
N ARG A 457 -51.94 37.82 -23.21
CA ARG A 457 -52.03 37.93 -24.67
C ARG A 457 -53.37 37.38 -25.12
N VAL A 458 -54.10 38.16 -25.89
CA VAL A 458 -55.35 37.79 -26.54
C VAL A 458 -55.09 37.70 -28.03
N SER A 459 -55.37 36.54 -28.64
CA SER A 459 -55.11 36.32 -30.06
C SER A 459 -56.29 35.62 -30.71
N GLY A 460 -56.51 35.89 -32.00
CA GLY A 460 -57.45 35.10 -32.79
C GLY A 460 -57.18 35.16 -34.28
N ARG A 461 -57.48 34.06 -34.97
CA ARG A 461 -57.19 33.84 -36.40
C ARG A 461 -58.50 33.76 -37.18
N PHE A 462 -58.67 34.71 -38.11
CA PHE A 462 -59.92 34.92 -38.83
C PHE A 462 -59.71 35.06 -40.33
N ARG A 463 -60.73 34.72 -41.12
CA ARG A 463 -60.84 35.08 -42.54
C ARG A 463 -62.27 35.42 -42.89
N GLN A 464 -62.47 36.20 -43.95
CA GLN A 464 -63.80 36.34 -44.53
C GLN A 464 -63.89 35.58 -45.86
N THR A 465 -64.94 34.76 -46.01
CA THR A 465 -65.18 33.97 -47.21
C THR A 465 -66.27 34.55 -48.11
N VAL A 466 -67.20 35.34 -47.55
CA VAL A 466 -68.27 36.01 -48.33
C VAL A 466 -68.40 37.46 -47.88
N ALA A 467 -68.25 38.38 -48.84
CA ALA A 467 -68.47 39.81 -48.65
C ALA A 467 -69.91 40.10 -48.22
N ASN A 468 -70.10 41.26 -47.60
CA ASN A 468 -71.40 41.64 -47.09
C ASN A 468 -72.36 42.14 -48.19
N SER A 469 -73.67 41.99 -47.99
CA SER A 469 -74.73 42.43 -48.92
C SER A 469 -74.83 43.96 -49.11
N THR A 470 -74.10 44.77 -48.33
CA THR A 470 -74.04 46.23 -48.46
C THR A 470 -72.67 46.67 -49.00
N PRO A 471 -72.55 46.99 -50.31
CA PRO A 471 -71.28 47.41 -50.92
C PRO A 471 -70.72 48.68 -50.26
N GLY A 472 -69.41 48.69 -49.94
CA GLY A 472 -68.71 49.87 -49.41
C GLY A 472 -68.71 50.01 -47.88
N THR A 473 -69.33 49.09 -47.14
CA THR A 473 -69.19 49.01 -45.67
C THR A 473 -68.11 47.98 -45.34
N ASN A 474 -67.02 48.42 -44.68
CA ASN A 474 -65.95 47.49 -44.35
C ASN A 474 -66.40 46.51 -43.26
N GLN A 475 -65.88 45.28 -43.36
CA GLN A 475 -66.24 44.12 -42.55
C GLN A 475 -65.59 44.24 -41.18
N LYS A 476 -66.19 45.01 -40.28
CA LYS A 476 -65.55 45.31 -39.01
C LYS A 476 -65.48 44.06 -38.13
N LEU A 477 -64.25 43.67 -37.82
CA LEU A 477 -63.89 42.64 -36.87
C LEU A 477 -63.53 43.28 -35.52
N TYR A 478 -64.08 42.70 -34.46
CA TYR A 478 -63.69 42.98 -33.09
C TYR A 478 -63.29 41.69 -32.39
N VAL A 479 -62.14 41.68 -31.72
CA VAL A 479 -61.59 40.50 -31.06
C VAL A 479 -61.03 40.93 -29.72
N GLY A 480 -61.53 40.31 -28.66
CA GLY A 480 -61.09 40.67 -27.32
C GLY A 480 -61.78 39.90 -26.21
N VAL A 481 -61.93 40.58 -25.07
CA VAL A 481 -62.48 39.99 -23.85
C VAL A 481 -63.68 40.77 -23.35
N MET A 482 -64.65 40.01 -22.85
CA MET A 482 -65.76 40.50 -22.06
C MET A 482 -65.40 40.41 -20.58
N GLY A 483 -65.64 41.50 -19.85
CA GLY A 483 -65.42 41.55 -18.41
C GLY A 483 -66.62 41.01 -17.63
N LEU A 484 -66.35 40.30 -16.54
CA LEU A 484 -67.34 39.78 -15.60
C LEU A 484 -66.96 40.20 -14.17
N ALA A 485 -67.97 40.53 -13.36
CA ALA A 485 -67.80 40.85 -11.94
C ALA A 485 -67.47 39.61 -11.10
N ALA A 486 -67.34 39.79 -9.78
CA ALA A 486 -66.96 38.72 -8.84
C ALA A 486 -67.95 37.55 -8.78
N ASP A 487 -69.22 37.77 -9.13
CA ASP A 487 -70.24 36.71 -9.24
C ASP A 487 -70.03 35.81 -10.47
N GLY A 488 -69.14 36.20 -11.39
CA GLY A 488 -68.87 35.52 -12.64
C GLY A 488 -70.06 35.51 -13.60
N VAL A 489 -71.06 36.37 -13.43
CA VAL A 489 -72.29 36.43 -14.24
C VAL A 489 -72.62 37.87 -14.68
N THR A 490 -72.47 38.85 -13.79
CA THR A 490 -72.73 40.26 -14.11
C THR A 490 -71.67 40.80 -15.07
N PHE A 491 -72.09 41.40 -16.20
CA PHE A 491 -71.15 41.97 -17.16
C PHE A 491 -70.53 43.26 -16.63
N VAL A 492 -69.29 43.50 -17.04
CA VAL A 492 -68.57 44.74 -16.76
C VAL A 492 -67.90 45.18 -18.06
N ASN A 493 -68.51 46.15 -18.74
CA ASN A 493 -67.96 46.73 -19.97
C ASN A 493 -66.94 47.86 -19.65
N GLN A 494 -66.45 48.57 -20.68
CA GLN A 494 -65.45 49.64 -20.47
C GLN A 494 -65.93 50.78 -19.54
N THR A 495 -67.23 51.04 -19.44
CA THR A 495 -67.79 52.08 -18.56
C THR A 495 -68.26 51.53 -17.21
N GLY A 496 -67.97 50.27 -16.91
CA GLY A 496 -68.41 49.60 -15.68
C GLY A 496 -69.89 49.18 -15.67
N ALA A 497 -70.60 49.31 -16.79
CA ALA A 497 -72.02 48.98 -16.88
C ALA A 497 -72.26 47.48 -17.11
N ASN A 498 -73.37 46.96 -16.58
CA ASN A 498 -73.87 45.62 -16.88
C ASN A 498 -74.49 45.56 -18.29
N SER A 499 -73.62 45.62 -19.30
CA SER A 499 -73.98 45.64 -20.72
C SER A 499 -73.03 44.77 -21.51
N ARG A 500 -73.56 44.14 -22.57
CA ARG A 500 -72.76 43.45 -23.58
C ARG A 500 -72.18 44.41 -24.63
N GLY A 501 -72.63 45.66 -24.68
CA GLY A 501 -72.07 46.69 -25.55
C GLY A 501 -70.74 47.25 -25.04
N THR A 502 -69.83 47.59 -25.97
CA THR A 502 -68.55 48.28 -25.69
C THR A 502 -67.62 47.49 -24.75
N GLN A 503 -67.25 46.26 -25.16
CA GLN A 503 -66.28 45.40 -24.47
C GLN A 503 -64.82 45.79 -24.79
N PHE A 504 -63.85 45.02 -24.30
CA PHE A 504 -62.42 45.27 -24.44
C PHE A 504 -61.87 44.55 -25.68
N TYR A 505 -61.30 45.28 -26.64
CA TYR A 505 -60.89 44.72 -27.94
C TYR A 505 -59.40 44.94 -28.24
N PRO A 506 -58.49 44.37 -27.43
CA PRO A 506 -57.05 44.60 -27.56
C PRO A 506 -56.48 44.04 -28.88
N ALA A 507 -57.06 42.98 -29.44
CA ALA A 507 -56.51 42.28 -30.59
C ALA A 507 -56.99 42.86 -31.93
N ALA A 508 -58.28 43.21 -32.02
CA ALA A 508 -58.86 43.87 -33.18
C ALA A 508 -59.99 44.78 -32.72
N ASP A 509 -59.91 46.08 -33.02
CA ASP A 509 -60.98 47.06 -32.80
C ASP A 509 -61.28 47.73 -34.14
N SER A 510 -62.50 47.55 -34.66
CA SER A 510 -62.95 48.07 -35.96
C SER A 510 -62.00 47.71 -37.13
N GLN A 511 -61.42 46.51 -37.11
CA GLN A 511 -60.48 46.04 -38.12
C GLN A 511 -61.20 45.60 -39.39
N ASP A 512 -60.61 45.88 -40.54
CA ASP A 512 -61.16 45.46 -41.84
C ASP A 512 -60.71 44.05 -42.19
N LEU A 513 -61.68 43.20 -42.54
CA LEU A 513 -61.43 41.96 -43.25
C LEU A 513 -61.66 42.15 -44.75
N VAL A 514 -60.96 41.34 -45.55
CA VAL A 514 -61.08 41.31 -47.01
C VAL A 514 -61.64 39.95 -47.42
N ALA A 515 -62.72 39.96 -48.20
CA ALA A 515 -63.31 38.73 -48.73
C ALA A 515 -62.29 37.99 -49.61
N GLY A 516 -62.02 36.72 -49.29
CA GLY A 516 -61.02 35.92 -50.01
C GLY A 516 -59.56 36.25 -49.68
N GLY A 517 -59.29 37.16 -48.74
CA GLY A 517 -57.94 37.60 -48.35
C GLY A 517 -57.12 36.60 -47.52
N GLY A 518 -57.59 35.37 -47.35
CA GLY A 518 -56.94 34.35 -46.53
C GLY A 518 -57.04 34.60 -45.02
N TRP A 519 -56.29 33.80 -44.24
CA TRP A 519 -56.29 33.85 -42.78
C TRP A 519 -55.38 34.95 -42.23
N VAL A 520 -55.89 35.73 -41.28
CA VAL A 520 -55.17 36.78 -40.57
C VAL A 520 -55.23 36.54 -39.06
N THR A 521 -54.10 36.64 -38.38
CA THR A 521 -54.02 36.54 -36.91
C THR A 521 -53.92 37.93 -36.29
N TYR A 522 -54.87 38.26 -35.42
CA TYR A 522 -54.91 39.48 -34.64
C TYR A 522 -54.41 39.19 -33.23
N THR A 523 -53.58 40.07 -32.67
CA THR A 523 -52.99 39.88 -31.33
C THR A 523 -52.99 41.20 -30.57
N GLY A 524 -53.40 41.14 -29.31
CA GLY A 524 -53.38 42.25 -28.38
C GLY A 524 -53.04 41.82 -26.97
N TYR A 525 -52.70 42.78 -26.11
CA TYR A 525 -52.28 42.51 -24.74
C TYR A 525 -53.15 43.27 -23.74
N ILE A 526 -53.46 42.63 -22.61
CA ILE A 526 -54.19 43.22 -21.48
C ILE A 526 -53.39 43.06 -20.18
N LYS A 527 -53.43 44.09 -19.33
CA LYS A 527 -52.84 44.08 -17.98
C LYS A 527 -53.37 45.28 -17.20
N GLY A 528 -53.57 45.09 -15.90
CA GLY A 528 -54.00 46.15 -15.00
C GLY A 528 -55.46 46.56 -15.19
N THR A 529 -55.86 47.55 -14.40
CA THR A 529 -57.23 48.06 -14.37
C THR A 529 -57.29 49.59 -14.38
N SER A 530 -58.39 50.14 -14.89
CA SER A 530 -58.73 51.57 -14.87
C SER A 530 -60.25 51.74 -14.83
N ASP A 531 -60.78 52.77 -14.15
CA ASP A 531 -62.22 53.11 -14.22
C ASP A 531 -62.61 53.73 -15.57
N SER A 532 -61.63 54.12 -16.38
CA SER A 532 -61.80 54.67 -17.73
C SER A 532 -60.75 54.07 -18.67
N PRO A 533 -60.86 52.77 -18.98
CA PRO A 533 -59.90 52.06 -19.82
C PRO A 533 -59.92 52.61 -21.26
N ALA A 534 -58.74 52.82 -21.85
CA ALA A 534 -58.62 53.33 -23.20
C ALA A 534 -59.06 52.28 -24.24
N ARG A 535 -59.85 52.71 -25.22
CA ARG A 535 -60.30 51.87 -26.34
C ARG A 535 -59.28 51.85 -27.48
N GLY A 536 -59.07 50.69 -28.09
CA GLY A 536 -58.24 50.52 -29.28
C GLY A 536 -57.47 49.21 -29.27
N VAL A 537 -56.65 48.96 -30.30
CA VAL A 537 -55.77 47.78 -30.34
C VAL A 537 -54.49 48.02 -29.53
N THR A 538 -54.01 46.99 -28.86
CA THR A 538 -52.78 47.02 -28.03
C THR A 538 -51.83 45.89 -28.42
N PRO A 539 -51.20 45.95 -29.62
CA PRO A 539 -50.37 44.86 -30.16
C PRO A 539 -49.00 44.73 -29.48
N ASN A 540 -48.63 45.62 -28.56
CA ASN A 540 -47.35 45.61 -27.85
C ASN A 540 -47.56 45.21 -26.39
N ALA A 541 -46.87 44.15 -25.94
CA ALA A 541 -46.93 43.65 -24.57
C ALA A 541 -46.49 44.67 -23.49
N ASN A 542 -45.69 45.66 -23.88
CA ASN A 542 -45.22 46.74 -23.00
C ASN A 542 -46.21 47.91 -22.88
N ALA A 543 -47.26 47.94 -23.73
CA ALA A 543 -48.34 48.93 -23.68
C ALA A 543 -49.71 48.22 -23.72
N PRO A 544 -50.03 47.38 -22.71
CA PRO A 544 -51.24 46.59 -22.68
C PRO A 544 -52.48 47.44 -22.37
N MET A 545 -53.65 46.97 -22.81
CA MET A 545 -54.94 47.55 -22.47
C MET A 545 -55.28 47.23 -21.02
N GLN A 546 -55.76 48.23 -20.28
CA GLN A 546 -56.31 48.03 -18.95
C GLN A 546 -57.79 47.64 -19.05
N LEU A 547 -58.27 46.81 -18.13
CA LEU A 547 -59.69 46.48 -18.03
C LEU A 547 -60.39 47.38 -17.00
N HIS A 548 -61.72 47.37 -16.95
CA HIS A 548 -62.43 48.09 -15.91
C HIS A 548 -62.09 47.52 -14.51
N SER A 549 -61.97 48.37 -13.49
CA SER A 549 -61.59 47.98 -12.11
C SER A 549 -62.45 46.88 -11.48
N ASN A 550 -63.74 46.85 -11.84
CA ASN A 550 -64.71 45.84 -11.40
C ASN A 550 -64.58 44.47 -12.10
N VAL A 551 -63.71 44.31 -13.09
CA VAL A 551 -63.50 43.02 -13.74
C VAL A 551 -62.76 42.06 -12.80
N ARG A 552 -63.29 40.85 -12.67
CA ARG A 552 -62.70 39.73 -11.90
C ARG A 552 -62.50 38.47 -12.73
N TYR A 553 -63.31 38.30 -13.77
CA TYR A 553 -63.10 37.27 -14.77
C TYR A 553 -63.15 37.87 -16.18
N ILE A 554 -62.35 37.30 -17.08
CA ILE A 554 -62.39 37.59 -18.51
C ILE A 554 -62.93 36.38 -19.27
N SER A 555 -63.71 36.67 -20.30
CA SER A 555 -64.30 35.68 -21.20
C SER A 555 -64.08 36.12 -22.65
N PRO A 556 -63.76 35.22 -23.58
CA PRO A 556 -63.63 35.54 -25.01
C PRO A 556 -64.89 36.19 -25.59
N VAL A 557 -64.71 37.25 -26.38
CA VAL A 557 -65.77 37.88 -27.18
C VAL A 557 -65.25 38.31 -28.55
N LEU A 558 -66.11 38.18 -29.55
CA LEU A 558 -65.84 38.67 -30.90
C LEU A 558 -67.11 39.21 -31.55
N TYR A 559 -66.92 40.17 -32.45
CA TYR A 559 -67.95 40.63 -33.37
C TYR A 559 -67.43 40.54 -34.79
N THR A 560 -68.20 39.90 -35.64
CA THR A 560 -67.92 39.74 -37.07
C THR A 560 -69.07 40.32 -37.87
N ASN A 561 -68.81 40.76 -39.10
CA ASN A 561 -69.80 41.45 -39.94
C ASN A 561 -70.46 42.68 -39.27
N TYR A 562 -69.75 43.32 -38.33
CA TYR A 562 -70.30 44.43 -37.56
C TYR A 562 -70.46 45.67 -38.44
N ASN A 563 -71.66 46.27 -38.43
CA ASN A 563 -72.02 47.46 -39.20
C ASN A 563 -72.04 47.32 -40.74
N GLY A 564 -72.19 46.09 -41.28
CA GLY A 564 -72.11 45.86 -42.74
C GLY A 564 -73.21 45.03 -43.43
N GLY A 565 -74.13 44.38 -42.71
CA GLY A 565 -75.16 43.46 -43.27
C GLY A 565 -74.86 41.96 -43.08
N SER A 566 -75.45 41.06 -43.91
CA SER A 566 -75.14 39.61 -43.93
C SER A 566 -73.86 39.24 -44.71
N GLY A 567 -72.77 38.90 -44.02
CA GLY A 567 -71.53 38.32 -44.59
C GLY A 567 -71.13 37.00 -43.92
N THR A 568 -70.01 36.39 -44.33
CA THR A 568 -69.51 35.12 -43.75
C THR A 568 -68.06 35.24 -43.29
N VAL A 569 -67.82 35.18 -41.97
CA VAL A 569 -66.49 35.16 -41.36
C VAL A 569 -66.24 33.81 -40.71
N GLU A 570 -65.01 33.31 -40.81
CA GLU A 570 -64.56 32.07 -40.17
C GLU A 570 -63.48 32.37 -39.14
N MET A 571 -63.50 31.64 -38.02
CA MET A 571 -62.52 31.67 -36.95
C MET A 571 -61.90 30.28 -36.79
N ASP A 572 -60.59 30.21 -36.93
CA ASP A 572 -59.80 28.98 -36.76
C ASP A 572 -59.23 28.85 -35.34
N MET A 573 -58.97 29.98 -34.67
CA MET A 573 -58.43 29.95 -33.32
C MET A 573 -58.77 31.22 -32.55
N PHE A 574 -59.04 31.07 -31.26
CA PHE A 574 -59.04 32.12 -30.24
C PHE A 574 -58.20 31.66 -29.05
N ALA A 575 -57.30 32.51 -28.57
CA ALA A 575 -56.45 32.24 -27.41
C ALA A 575 -56.45 33.40 -26.40
N ILE A 576 -56.38 33.05 -25.12
CA ILE A 576 -56.04 33.95 -24.02
C ILE A 576 -54.92 33.27 -23.23
N GLU A 577 -53.75 33.90 -23.17
CA GLU A 577 -52.54 33.29 -22.61
C GLU A 577 -51.84 34.24 -21.65
N VAL A 578 -51.38 33.74 -20.50
CA VAL A 578 -50.44 34.47 -19.65
C VAL A 578 -49.06 34.50 -20.31
N VAL A 579 -48.47 35.69 -20.40
CA VAL A 579 -47.11 35.89 -20.90
C VAL A 579 -46.19 36.10 -19.71
N GLU A 580 -45.33 35.11 -19.42
CA GLU A 580 -44.24 35.30 -18.47
C GLU A 580 -43.20 36.26 -19.08
N SER A 581 -43.00 37.40 -18.42
CA SER A 581 -41.96 38.37 -18.79
C SER A 581 -40.59 37.81 -18.39
N GLY A 582 -39.81 37.38 -19.38
CA GLY A 582 -38.54 36.67 -19.22
C GLY A 582 -37.41 37.40 -18.47
N GLY A 583 -37.03 36.84 -17.33
CA GLY A 583 -35.71 37.01 -16.72
C GLY A 583 -35.20 35.67 -16.22
N ILE A 584 -33.95 35.31 -16.52
CA ILE A 584 -33.29 34.17 -15.88
C ILE A 584 -32.95 34.58 -14.44
N THR A 585 -33.82 34.23 -13.49
CA THR A 585 -33.51 34.33 -12.06
C THR A 585 -32.69 33.11 -11.61
N ALA A 586 -31.81 33.30 -10.63
CA ALA A 586 -30.85 32.29 -10.18
C ALA A 586 -31.49 30.95 -9.74
N SER A 587 -32.77 30.96 -9.38
CA SER A 587 -33.56 29.76 -9.07
C SER A 587 -33.79 28.83 -10.28
N ASN A 588 -33.54 29.30 -11.50
CA ASN A 588 -33.83 28.57 -12.74
C ASN A 588 -32.58 28.00 -13.43
N ILE A 589 -31.38 28.14 -12.84
CA ILE A 589 -30.15 27.52 -13.38
C ILE A 589 -29.99 26.13 -12.74
N LYS A 590 -30.36 25.10 -13.49
CA LYS A 590 -30.11 23.70 -13.11
C LYS A 590 -28.66 23.30 -13.43
N ALA A 591 -28.16 22.25 -12.79
CA ALA A 591 -26.85 21.68 -13.11
C ALA A 591 -26.76 21.35 -14.62
N GLY A 592 -25.70 21.81 -15.28
CA GLY A 592 -25.47 21.63 -16.72
C GLY A 592 -26.16 22.65 -17.64
N ALA A 593 -27.00 23.56 -17.13
CA ALA A 593 -27.73 24.52 -17.97
C ALA A 593 -26.85 25.51 -18.75
N ILE A 594 -25.57 25.59 -18.40
CA ILE A 594 -24.58 26.50 -19.02
C ILE A 594 -23.39 25.75 -19.63
N ASP A 595 -23.40 24.41 -19.62
CA ASP A 595 -22.31 23.62 -20.22
C ASP A 595 -22.28 23.86 -21.74
N GLY A 596 -21.12 24.30 -22.22
CA GLY A 596 -20.89 24.62 -23.63
C GLY A 596 -21.55 25.91 -24.13
N GLN A 597 -22.11 26.75 -23.25
CA GLN A 597 -22.79 27.99 -23.65
C GLN A 597 -21.91 29.22 -23.41
N THR A 598 -21.85 30.12 -24.40
CA THR A 598 -21.22 31.43 -24.27
C THR A 598 -22.18 32.39 -23.58
N ILE A 599 -21.86 32.80 -22.35
CA ILE A 599 -22.65 33.80 -21.62
C ILE A 599 -22.16 35.20 -22.00
N THR A 600 -22.81 35.82 -23.00
CA THR A 600 -22.47 37.16 -23.46
C THR A 600 -23.34 38.22 -22.78
N GLY A 601 -22.72 39.19 -22.10
CA GLY A 601 -23.43 40.35 -21.53
C GLY A 601 -24.15 40.13 -20.19
N ALA A 602 -23.94 38.99 -19.51
CA ALA A 602 -24.53 38.75 -18.19
C ALA A 602 -23.61 39.20 -17.04
N LEU A 603 -24.18 39.88 -16.05
CA LEU A 603 -23.48 40.33 -14.85
C LEU A 603 -23.58 39.24 -13.76
N LEU A 604 -22.47 38.53 -13.46
CA LEU A 604 -22.40 37.62 -12.32
C LEU A 604 -22.33 38.41 -11.00
N ARG A 605 -23.48 38.58 -10.33
CA ARG A 605 -23.56 39.20 -8.99
C ARG A 605 -23.54 38.12 -7.91
N THR A 606 -22.52 38.13 -7.05
CA THR A 606 -22.40 37.20 -5.93
C THR A 606 -23.05 37.71 -4.63
N THR A 607 -23.71 38.87 -4.65
CA THR A 607 -24.42 39.47 -3.51
C THR A 607 -25.49 40.48 -3.97
N ALA A 608 -26.47 40.80 -3.11
CA ALA A 608 -27.60 41.70 -3.38
C ALA A 608 -27.19 43.15 -3.69
N THR A 609 -26.01 43.60 -3.25
CA THR A 609 -25.46 44.93 -3.56
C THR A 609 -23.94 44.88 -3.76
N GLY A 610 -23.45 45.50 -4.84
CA GLY A 610 -22.02 45.60 -5.19
C GLY A 610 -21.56 44.53 -6.20
N LYS A 611 -20.60 44.89 -7.06
CA LYS A 611 -19.87 43.93 -7.92
C LYS A 611 -18.71 43.35 -7.11
N ARG A 612 -18.40 42.06 -7.29
CA ARG A 612 -17.21 41.42 -6.67
C ARG A 612 -16.29 40.81 -7.73
N ILE A 613 -16.88 40.15 -8.72
CA ILE A 613 -16.17 39.59 -9.88
C ILE A 613 -16.98 39.94 -11.13
N GLU A 614 -16.31 40.44 -12.17
CA GLU A 614 -16.90 40.68 -13.49
C GLU A 614 -16.02 39.98 -14.54
N ILE A 615 -16.64 39.15 -15.37
CA ILE A 615 -16.01 38.57 -16.56
C ILE A 615 -16.58 39.36 -17.74
N GLY A 616 -15.79 40.31 -18.22
CA GLY A 616 -16.21 41.23 -19.28
C GLY A 616 -15.87 40.71 -20.67
N SER A 617 -16.53 41.28 -21.69
CA SER A 617 -16.19 41.03 -23.10
C SER A 617 -14.86 41.69 -23.52
N ASP A 618 -14.16 42.34 -22.60
CA ASP A 618 -12.88 43.03 -22.77
C ASP A 618 -11.65 42.16 -22.45
N ASN A 619 -11.84 40.83 -22.41
CA ASN A 619 -10.80 39.84 -22.09
C ASN A 619 -10.15 40.02 -20.71
N GLN A 620 -10.89 40.61 -19.76
CA GLN A 620 -10.44 40.80 -18.39
C GLN A 620 -11.34 40.06 -17.41
N ILE A 621 -10.70 39.44 -16.41
CA ILE A 621 -11.38 39.04 -15.18
C ILE A 621 -11.16 40.15 -14.18
N LYS A 622 -12.20 40.92 -13.88
CA LYS A 622 -12.15 42.05 -12.95
C LYS A 622 -12.55 41.61 -11.56
N ALA A 623 -11.76 42.02 -10.57
CA ALA A 623 -12.04 41.81 -9.15
C ALA A 623 -12.26 43.16 -8.48
N TYR A 624 -13.38 43.30 -7.78
CA TYR A 624 -13.71 44.50 -7.01
C TYR A 624 -13.39 44.25 -5.54
N SER A 625 -12.72 45.20 -4.90
CA SER A 625 -12.42 45.15 -3.46
C SER A 625 -13.67 45.32 -2.60
N GLY A 626 -14.69 46.00 -3.13
CA GLY A 626 -15.92 46.34 -2.41
C GLY A 626 -15.73 47.49 -1.42
N HIS A 627 -14.57 48.15 -1.42
CA HIS A 627 -14.29 49.31 -0.59
C HIS A 627 -14.97 50.57 -1.16
N ALA A 628 -15.49 51.44 -0.29
CA ALA A 628 -16.27 52.62 -0.71
C ALA A 628 -15.48 53.65 -1.54
N ARG A 629 -14.14 53.61 -1.45
CA ARG A 629 -13.20 54.50 -2.17
C ARG A 629 -12.56 53.85 -3.41
N GLU A 630 -13.05 52.70 -3.82
CA GLU A 630 -12.59 52.05 -5.05
C GLU A 630 -13.05 52.86 -6.27
N THR A 631 -12.09 53.26 -7.10
CA THR A 631 -12.37 54.04 -8.32
C THR A 631 -12.29 53.19 -9.59
N LEU A 632 -11.46 52.13 -9.59
CA LEU A 632 -11.35 51.16 -10.67
C LEU A 632 -11.12 49.74 -10.10
N PRO A 633 -11.71 48.70 -10.72
CA PRO A 633 -11.48 47.33 -10.30
C PRO A 633 -10.05 46.87 -10.60
N GLY A 634 -9.60 45.87 -9.85
CA GLY A 634 -8.41 45.10 -10.21
C GLY A 634 -8.76 44.18 -11.37
N PHE A 635 -7.77 43.70 -12.11
CA PHE A 635 -8.02 42.78 -13.20
C PHE A 635 -6.88 41.80 -13.43
N ILE A 636 -7.22 40.67 -14.04
CA ILE A 636 -6.29 39.71 -14.63
C ILE A 636 -6.52 39.72 -16.14
N GLN A 637 -5.44 39.88 -16.89
CA GLN A 637 -5.48 39.93 -18.35
C GLN A 637 -4.34 39.13 -18.95
N GLY A 638 -4.68 38.17 -19.80
CA GLY A 638 -3.73 37.54 -20.72
C GLY A 638 -3.65 38.36 -22.01
N SER A 639 -2.45 38.58 -22.53
CA SER A 639 -2.25 39.24 -23.81
C SER A 639 -1.17 38.52 -24.63
N VAL A 640 -1.29 38.62 -25.95
CA VAL A 640 -0.25 38.20 -26.88
C VAL A 640 0.01 39.36 -27.82
N GLN A 641 1.24 39.83 -27.86
CA GLN A 641 1.68 40.91 -28.75
C GLN A 641 2.75 40.37 -29.69
N THR A 642 2.69 40.79 -30.94
CA THR A 642 3.72 40.51 -31.93
C THR A 642 4.36 41.82 -32.31
N ASP A 643 5.66 41.96 -32.03
CA ASP A 643 6.44 43.13 -32.44
C ASP A 643 7.70 42.67 -33.17
N ALA A 644 7.98 43.26 -34.34
CA ALA A 644 9.10 42.90 -35.22
C ALA A 644 9.31 41.39 -35.46
N GLY A 645 8.24 40.58 -35.45
CA GLY A 645 8.30 39.13 -35.66
C GLY A 645 8.55 38.29 -34.40
N VAL A 646 8.75 38.92 -33.24
CA VAL A 646 8.81 38.25 -31.93
C VAL A 646 7.42 38.26 -31.31
N VAL A 647 6.91 37.07 -30.97
CA VAL A 647 5.63 36.92 -30.27
C VAL A 647 5.91 36.86 -28.78
N THR A 648 5.31 37.78 -28.02
CA THR A 648 5.38 37.83 -26.57
C THR A 648 4.01 37.53 -26.00
N SER A 649 3.92 36.50 -25.17
CA SER A 649 2.73 36.25 -24.34
C SER A 649 2.97 36.82 -22.95
N SER A 650 2.01 37.59 -22.44
CA SER A 650 2.06 38.12 -21.08
C SER A 650 0.81 37.82 -20.27
N LEU A 651 0.99 37.70 -18.96
CA LEU A 651 -0.08 37.67 -17.97
C LEU A 651 0.11 38.86 -17.04
N LEU A 652 -0.83 39.80 -17.08
CA LEU A 652 -0.88 40.97 -16.24
C LEU A 652 -1.91 40.79 -15.12
N ILE A 653 -1.48 40.97 -13.88
CA ILE A 653 -2.33 41.00 -12.70
C ILE A 653 -2.23 42.39 -12.09
N ASN A 654 -3.36 43.09 -12.00
CA ASN A 654 -3.43 44.45 -11.51
C ASN A 654 -4.36 44.56 -10.30
N ALA A 655 -3.91 45.22 -9.24
CA ALA A 655 -4.69 45.41 -8.03
C ALA A 655 -5.85 46.42 -8.24
N PRO A 656 -6.94 46.32 -7.46
CA PRO A 656 -7.99 47.34 -7.45
C PRO A 656 -7.45 48.71 -7.05
N GLN A 657 -7.91 49.75 -7.74
CA GLN A 657 -7.49 51.12 -7.48
C GLN A 657 -8.35 51.74 -6.38
N ILE A 658 -7.69 52.12 -5.28
CA ILE A 658 -8.29 52.90 -4.20
C ILE A 658 -7.78 54.33 -4.33
N ASP A 659 -8.71 55.28 -4.50
CA ASP A 659 -8.40 56.68 -4.82
C ASP A 659 -7.48 56.85 -6.06
N ALA A 660 -6.75 57.96 -6.19
CA ALA A 660 -5.86 58.25 -7.32
C ALA A 660 -4.47 57.58 -7.23
N ILE A 661 -4.33 56.49 -6.47
CA ILE A 661 -3.06 55.78 -6.33
C ILE A 661 -2.84 54.90 -7.56
N THR A 662 -1.65 54.96 -8.19
CA THR A 662 -1.28 54.04 -9.27
C THR A 662 -1.35 52.60 -8.78
N PRO A 663 -2.15 51.72 -9.41
CA PRO A 663 -2.30 50.36 -8.94
C PRO A 663 -1.00 49.58 -9.12
N GLN A 664 -0.74 48.68 -8.17
CA GLN A 664 0.40 47.77 -8.27
C GLN A 664 0.06 46.65 -9.23
N SER A 665 1.00 46.37 -10.13
CA SER A 665 0.86 45.33 -11.13
C SER A 665 2.01 44.34 -11.09
N VAL A 666 1.71 43.10 -11.46
CA VAL A 666 2.68 42.06 -11.74
C VAL A 666 2.45 41.62 -13.17
N GLU A 667 3.48 41.71 -14.00
CA GLU A 667 3.45 41.16 -15.35
C GLU A 667 4.52 40.09 -15.50
N ILE A 668 4.13 38.93 -16.02
CA ILE A 668 5.04 37.87 -16.40
C ILE A 668 4.93 37.68 -17.90
N SER A 669 6.04 37.71 -18.61
CA SER A 669 6.08 37.55 -20.05
C SER A 669 7.14 36.56 -20.53
N THR A 670 6.81 35.91 -21.65
CA THR A 670 7.71 35.00 -22.37
C THR A 670 7.60 35.27 -23.86
N SER A 671 8.73 35.25 -24.56
CA SER A 671 8.79 35.54 -26.00
C SER A 671 9.40 34.39 -26.80
N THR A 672 9.09 34.35 -28.10
CA THR A 672 9.57 33.32 -29.03
C THR A 672 11.07 33.35 -29.29
N ASP A 673 11.75 34.44 -28.92
CA ASP A 673 13.21 34.55 -28.96
C ASP A 673 13.91 33.94 -27.72
N GLY A 674 13.13 33.39 -26.78
CA GLY A 674 13.62 32.75 -25.55
C GLY A 674 13.68 33.68 -24.33
N SER A 675 13.38 34.97 -24.47
CA SER A 675 13.38 35.90 -23.35
C SER A 675 12.23 35.61 -22.37
N ARG A 676 12.52 35.79 -21.07
CA ARG A 676 11.55 35.64 -19.98
C ARG A 676 11.71 36.81 -19.03
N SER A 677 10.61 37.46 -18.67
CA SER A 677 10.64 38.59 -17.74
C SER A 677 9.52 38.48 -16.71
N ALA A 678 9.79 38.98 -15.51
CA ALA A 678 8.80 39.24 -14.48
C ALA A 678 9.03 40.66 -13.99
N SER A 679 8.05 41.53 -14.17
CA SER A 679 8.12 42.94 -13.79
C SER A 679 7.08 43.23 -12.70
N LEU A 680 7.47 44.07 -11.74
CA LEU A 680 6.57 44.64 -10.74
C LEU A 680 6.40 46.12 -11.06
N GLY A 681 5.18 46.51 -11.45
CA GLY A 681 4.79 47.90 -11.66
C GLY A 681 4.25 48.54 -10.38
N GLY A 682 4.57 49.81 -10.14
CA GLY A 682 3.98 50.60 -9.05
C GLY A 682 4.75 50.65 -7.73
N PHE A 683 6.02 50.23 -7.68
CA PHE A 683 6.88 50.50 -6.51
C PHE A 683 7.29 51.98 -6.50
N LYS A 684 6.77 52.77 -5.55
CA LYS A 684 7.22 54.15 -5.32
C LYS A 684 8.59 54.12 -4.64
N ALA A 685 9.55 54.85 -5.21
CA ALA A 685 10.85 55.07 -4.60
C ALA A 685 10.74 55.87 -3.29
N TYR A 686 11.68 55.65 -2.38
CA TYR A 686 11.84 56.45 -1.16
C TYR A 686 11.96 57.95 -1.51
N THR A 687 11.22 58.79 -0.79
CA THR A 687 11.36 60.26 -0.85
C THR A 687 12.32 60.69 0.24
N TYR A 688 13.40 61.39 -0.10
CA TYR A 688 14.30 61.98 0.89
C TYR A 688 13.65 63.18 1.59
N ALA A 689 14.11 63.52 2.79
CA ALA A 689 13.53 64.59 3.61
C ALA A 689 13.62 66.00 2.99
N ASP A 690 14.42 66.17 1.92
CA ASP A 690 14.54 67.41 1.14
C ASP A 690 13.54 67.52 -0.02
N GLY A 691 12.66 66.52 -0.18
CA GLY A 691 11.64 66.49 -1.23
C GLY A 691 12.14 65.96 -2.58
N THR A 692 13.39 65.51 -2.68
CA THR A 692 13.88 64.85 -3.91
C THR A 692 13.37 63.40 -3.98
N GLN A 693 12.91 63.00 -5.16
CA GLN A 693 12.51 61.63 -5.48
C GLN A 693 13.55 61.01 -6.41
N GLU A 694 14.23 59.94 -5.97
CA GLU A 694 15.01 59.11 -6.90
C GLU A 694 14.08 58.05 -7.49
N ALA A 695 13.42 58.36 -8.61
CA ALA A 695 12.85 57.31 -9.43
C ALA A 695 13.99 56.38 -9.89
N ILE A 696 13.80 55.06 -9.83
CA ILE A 696 14.65 54.12 -10.56
C ILE A 696 14.41 54.43 -12.04
N ALA A 697 15.22 55.34 -12.60
CA ALA A 697 15.13 55.71 -13.99
C ALA A 697 15.35 54.46 -14.85
N ALA A 698 14.51 54.27 -15.87
CA ALA A 698 14.70 53.24 -16.87
C ALA A 698 16.16 53.31 -17.39
N GLY A 699 16.91 52.21 -17.20
CA GLY A 699 18.33 52.12 -17.57
C GLY A 699 19.35 52.26 -16.43
N LYS A 700 18.96 52.52 -15.17
CA LYS A 700 19.91 52.50 -14.03
C LYS A 700 20.09 51.13 -13.35
N LEU A 701 19.26 50.15 -13.67
CA LEU A 701 19.52 48.74 -13.40
C LEU A 701 18.99 47.90 -14.56
N THR A 702 19.79 47.82 -15.63
CA THR A 702 19.57 46.82 -16.68
C THR A 702 20.51 45.66 -16.39
N VAL A 703 19.98 44.58 -15.82
CA VAL A 703 20.68 43.29 -15.83
C VAL A 703 20.29 42.60 -17.13
N VAL A 704 21.11 42.73 -18.17
CA VAL A 704 20.95 41.88 -19.36
C VAL A 704 21.62 40.55 -19.04
N GLY A 705 20.81 39.56 -18.65
CA GLY A 705 21.28 38.23 -18.24
C GLY A 705 20.77 37.83 -16.85
N VAL A 706 21.30 36.72 -16.33
CA VAL A 706 20.97 36.23 -14.99
C VAL A 706 22.10 36.64 -14.04
N LEU A 707 21.84 37.53 -13.07
CA LEU A 707 22.73 37.67 -11.91
C LEU A 707 22.62 36.37 -11.10
N THR A 708 23.57 35.47 -11.29
CA THR A 708 23.70 34.28 -10.45
C THR A 708 24.41 34.64 -9.16
N ALA A 709 24.38 33.75 -8.16
CA ALA A 709 25.17 33.94 -6.94
C ALA A 709 26.67 34.16 -7.24
N ALA A 710 27.19 33.74 -8.39
CA ALA A 710 28.59 33.97 -8.78
C ALA A 710 28.86 35.39 -9.29
N ASN A 711 27.85 36.18 -9.66
CA ASN A 711 28.01 37.53 -10.22
C ASN A 711 28.11 38.64 -9.16
N LEU A 712 27.84 38.33 -7.88
CA LEU A 712 27.77 39.32 -6.82
C LEU A 712 28.53 38.86 -5.56
N ARG A 713 29.35 39.75 -5.01
CA ARG A 713 30.01 39.56 -3.71
C ARG A 713 29.83 40.80 -2.86
N THR A 714 29.47 40.59 -1.61
CA THR A 714 29.51 41.63 -0.59
C THR A 714 30.42 41.19 0.54
N GLY A 715 30.93 42.14 1.29
CA GLY A 715 31.67 41.85 2.49
C GLY A 715 32.01 43.10 3.24
N ARG A 716 32.65 42.91 4.39
CA ARG A 716 33.15 43.98 5.24
C ARG A 716 34.63 43.79 5.45
N VAL A 717 35.39 44.86 5.25
CA VAL A 717 36.79 44.92 5.62
C VAL A 717 36.98 45.99 6.69
N THR A 718 38.02 45.85 7.50
CA THR A 718 38.39 46.89 8.46
C THR A 718 39.69 47.51 7.99
N ILE A 719 39.67 48.81 7.73
CA ILE A 719 40.83 49.57 7.28
C ILE A 719 41.24 50.49 8.43
N THR A 720 42.48 50.36 8.88
CA THR A 720 43.10 51.28 9.85
C THR A 720 44.05 52.19 9.09
N PRO A 721 43.76 53.49 8.94
CA PRO A 721 44.65 54.40 8.26
C PRO A 721 46.01 54.46 8.97
N THR A 722 47.10 54.45 8.21
CA THR A 722 48.47 54.56 8.75
C THR A 722 48.76 55.94 9.34
N ALA A 723 48.07 56.97 8.86
CA ALA A 723 48.04 58.31 9.41
C ALA A 723 46.71 59.00 9.07
N GLY A 724 46.32 60.00 9.86
CA GLY A 724 45.16 60.85 9.55
C GLY A 724 45.30 61.51 8.17
N ASN A 725 44.18 61.68 7.48
CA ASN A 725 44.03 62.28 6.15
C ASN A 725 44.78 61.60 5.01
N THR A 726 45.29 60.39 5.21
CA THR A 726 46.01 59.63 4.19
C THR A 726 45.08 58.56 3.59
N PRO A 727 44.85 58.55 2.26
CA PRO A 727 44.11 57.47 1.61
C PRO A 727 44.81 56.13 1.84
N THR A 728 44.15 55.22 2.53
CA THR A 728 44.70 53.91 2.89
C THR A 728 43.96 52.83 2.09
N PRO A 729 44.65 52.07 1.23
CA PRO A 729 44.04 51.00 0.46
C PRO A 729 43.89 49.72 1.28
N TYR A 730 42.87 48.93 0.96
CA TYR A 730 42.75 47.53 1.33
C TYR A 730 42.26 46.74 0.12
N THR A 731 43.11 45.84 -0.37
CA THR A 731 42.78 44.98 -1.52
C THR A 731 42.07 43.74 -1.05
N ILE A 732 40.86 43.53 -1.57
CA ILE A 732 40.09 42.32 -1.39
C ILE A 732 40.38 41.40 -2.58
N THR A 733 40.74 40.16 -2.29
CA THR A 733 41.01 39.12 -3.29
C THR A 733 40.05 37.95 -3.13
N GLY A 734 40.04 37.05 -4.10
CA GLY A 734 39.23 35.83 -4.07
C GLY A 734 37.74 36.04 -4.32
N LEU A 735 37.32 37.14 -4.95
CA LEU A 735 35.90 37.41 -5.17
C LEU A 735 35.24 36.39 -6.11
N GLY A 736 35.96 35.94 -7.15
CA GLY A 736 35.47 34.93 -8.10
C GLY A 736 34.17 35.37 -8.81
N LEU A 737 34.09 36.66 -9.17
CA LEU A 737 32.95 37.23 -9.88
C LEU A 737 32.91 36.73 -11.32
N ALA A 738 31.79 36.18 -11.74
CA ALA A 738 31.51 35.90 -13.15
C ALA A 738 31.14 37.19 -13.90
N GLY A 739 31.54 37.31 -15.17
CA GLY A 739 31.28 38.49 -16.02
C GLY A 739 32.53 38.99 -16.73
N ASN A 740 32.36 39.95 -17.64
CA ASN A 740 33.47 40.57 -18.39
C ASN A 740 33.65 42.06 -18.07
N SER A 741 32.68 42.68 -17.39
CA SER A 741 32.78 44.04 -16.85
C SER A 741 32.48 44.02 -15.36
N PHE A 742 33.26 44.76 -14.58
CA PHE A 742 33.19 44.70 -13.11
C PHE A 742 32.95 46.08 -12.52
N PHE A 743 32.03 46.14 -11.57
CA PHE A 743 31.63 47.35 -10.87
C PHE A 743 31.77 47.14 -9.36
N GLY A 744 32.44 48.08 -8.70
CA GLY A 744 32.63 48.05 -7.25
C GLY A 744 32.07 49.30 -6.61
N GLN A 745 31.41 49.13 -5.48
CA GLN A 745 31.06 50.21 -4.57
C GLN A 745 31.47 49.85 -3.15
N ALA A 746 31.80 50.87 -2.36
CA ALA A 746 32.12 50.70 -0.96
C ALA A 746 31.58 51.88 -0.14
N THR A 747 31.25 51.62 1.11
CA THR A 747 30.74 52.62 2.05
C THR A 747 31.29 52.33 3.44
N ALA A 748 31.76 53.36 4.13
CA ALA A 748 32.24 53.22 5.50
C ALA A 748 31.04 53.07 6.46
N ALA A 749 31.14 52.11 7.38
CA ALA A 749 30.20 51.91 8.47
C ALA A 749 30.82 52.42 9.77
N THR A 750 30.28 53.50 10.33
CA THR A 750 30.74 54.09 11.60
C THR A 750 29.55 54.43 12.50
N THR A 751 29.66 54.11 13.78
CA THR A 751 28.61 54.33 14.79
C THR A 751 28.75 55.66 15.53
N VAL A 752 29.72 56.51 15.16
CA VAL A 752 29.94 57.83 15.77
C VAL A 752 29.42 58.92 14.82
N PRO A 753 28.32 59.64 15.17
CA PRO A 753 27.80 60.73 14.36
C PRO A 753 28.78 61.92 14.35
N GLY A 754 29.18 62.37 13.16
CA GLY A 754 29.95 63.60 12.97
C GLY A 754 31.47 63.45 13.11
N THR A 755 32.16 63.61 11.97
CA THR A 755 33.61 63.82 11.79
C THR A 755 34.51 62.59 11.96
N ALA A 756 34.84 61.96 10.82
CA ALA A 756 36.24 61.74 10.45
C ALA A 756 36.43 60.96 9.13
N VAL A 757 35.44 60.29 8.51
CA VAL A 757 35.65 59.70 7.15
C VAL A 757 35.48 60.79 6.08
N LYS A 758 36.54 61.06 5.31
CA LYS A 758 36.56 62.07 4.24
C LYS A 758 36.23 61.50 2.87
N GLY A 759 36.48 60.21 2.66
CA GLY A 759 36.19 59.58 1.39
C GLY A 759 36.31 58.07 1.46
N VAL A 760 35.42 57.40 0.74
CA VAL A 760 35.52 55.99 0.39
C VAL A 760 35.43 55.90 -1.12
N SER A 761 36.35 55.16 -1.73
CA SER A 761 36.31 54.89 -3.16
C SER A 761 36.75 53.45 -3.44
N VAL A 762 36.46 52.99 -4.64
CA VAL A 762 36.91 51.68 -5.12
C VAL A 762 37.71 51.88 -6.40
N SER A 763 38.79 51.11 -6.55
CA SER A 763 39.54 50.99 -7.79
C SER A 763 39.79 49.51 -8.12
N ASP A 764 40.29 49.26 -9.33
CA ASP A 764 40.82 47.95 -9.77
C ASP A 764 39.82 46.79 -9.58
N THR A 765 38.53 47.06 -9.79
CA THR A 765 37.50 46.01 -9.71
C THR A 765 37.66 45.05 -10.87
N SER A 766 37.78 43.76 -10.55
CA SER A 766 38.00 42.66 -11.48
C SER A 766 37.25 41.40 -11.03
N SER A 767 37.33 40.33 -11.81
CA SER A 767 36.76 39.02 -11.42
C SER A 767 37.34 38.49 -10.11
N SER A 768 38.60 38.79 -9.81
CA SER A 768 39.31 38.21 -8.67
C SER A 768 39.37 39.11 -7.45
N GLY A 769 39.10 40.42 -7.57
CA GLY A 769 39.26 41.35 -6.47
C GLY A 769 38.84 42.79 -6.75
N LEU A 770 38.90 43.63 -5.72
CA LEU A 770 38.77 45.08 -5.81
C LEU A 770 39.59 45.74 -4.70
N THR A 771 40.05 46.96 -4.93
CA THR A 771 40.74 47.74 -3.90
C THR A 771 39.80 48.81 -3.35
N VAL A 772 39.56 48.76 -2.03
CA VAL A 772 38.80 49.78 -1.32
C VAL A 772 39.78 50.78 -0.72
N TRP A 773 39.48 52.06 -0.89
CA TRP A 773 40.25 53.16 -0.32
C TRP A 773 39.44 53.83 0.77
N LEU A 774 40.07 54.08 1.91
CA LEU A 774 39.51 54.88 2.99
C LEU A 774 40.42 56.05 3.31
N THR A 775 39.86 57.26 3.31
CA THR A 775 40.51 58.46 3.82
C THR A 775 39.77 58.91 5.07
N ARG A 776 40.48 59.00 6.22
CA ARG A 776 39.90 59.40 7.50
C ARG A 776 40.82 60.37 8.26
N ASP A 777 40.26 61.33 9.00
CA ASP A 777 41.00 62.34 9.78
C ASP A 777 41.90 61.76 10.88
N ALA A 778 41.60 60.56 11.39
CA ALA A 778 42.37 59.89 12.44
C ALA A 778 42.71 58.44 12.05
N ALA A 779 43.83 57.92 12.57
CA ALA A 779 44.32 56.56 12.38
C ALA A 779 43.53 55.54 13.23
N ILE A 780 42.21 55.45 12.99
CA ILE A 780 41.29 54.55 13.72
C ILE A 780 40.75 53.50 12.74
N ALA A 781 40.75 52.25 13.18
CA ALA A 781 40.14 51.13 12.48
C ALA A 781 38.68 51.44 12.13
N THR A 782 38.34 51.42 10.85
CA THR A 782 37.00 51.71 10.35
C THR A 782 36.52 50.56 9.49
N ALA A 783 35.31 50.08 9.77
CA ALA A 783 34.66 49.10 8.93
C ALA A 783 34.22 49.75 7.61
N VAL A 784 34.48 49.08 6.50
CA VAL A 784 34.04 49.46 5.17
C VAL A 784 33.34 48.28 4.54
N ASP A 785 32.05 48.45 4.25
CA ASP A 785 31.24 47.50 3.52
C ASP A 785 31.47 47.71 2.02
N TYR A 786 31.63 46.61 1.28
CA TYR A 786 31.79 46.65 -0.16
C TYR A 786 30.76 45.76 -0.86
N LEU A 787 30.44 46.14 -2.09
CA LEU A 787 29.65 45.40 -3.06
C LEU A 787 30.42 45.37 -4.37
N ALA A 788 30.60 44.17 -4.91
CA ALA A 788 31.27 43.91 -6.16
C ALA A 788 30.34 43.12 -7.07
N ILE A 789 30.18 43.57 -8.31
CA ILE A 789 29.28 42.98 -9.30
C ILE A 789 30.05 42.74 -10.58
N GLY A 790 29.98 41.52 -11.11
CA GLY A 790 30.40 41.18 -12.46
C GLY A 790 29.17 40.99 -13.35
N VAL A 791 29.12 41.72 -14.47
CA VAL A 791 28.06 41.63 -15.48
C VAL A 791 28.58 41.06 -16.80
#